data_AF-A0A8R2M7V2-F1
#
_entry.id   AF-A0A8R2M7V2-F1
#
_cell.length_a   1.000
_cell.length_b   1.000
_cell.length_c   1.000
_cell.angle_alpha   90.00
_cell.angle_beta   90.00
_cell.angle_gamma   90.00
#
_symmetry.space_group_name_H-M   'P 1'
#
loop_
_entity.id
_entity.type
_entity.pdbx_description
1 polymer ?
#
loop_
_entity_poly.entity_id
_entity_poly.type
_entity_poly.pdbx_seq_one_letter_code
_entity_poly.pdbx_strand_id
1 'polypeptide(L)'
;MSIQQTETPNPCGTPDETPSSSPAPEAVNKFNWLKKSHANRTNPFVKARPSLTRESSAAELFSRQNSNSDFFQSSRLNLFETTAKPEVSDRNYKEGVSFIGWHSRTRLERVLLVTSATLFVGVLLMVTLLLTTRGTPDIPVPPCYQPEPKGPSICLSSSCIYTASEVIQALDETKDPCDDFYEFACGGWLRNNPIPEGKSTWGIFSKIELQNQLIIRSALEKVNTTNKSEAEYKARVYYDACIDTNETIEKLAEKPLIAVIKKLGGWHILPSTMVKQQKWDFQKLVQDVQNSYNLGGLFNWAVSEDDRNSSKHVIVLDQGGLNLPTRDNYLNKTAHKKVLDAYLDFMTRICVLLGANKSEARAQMSKVIQFETDLANITTPSEDRRDEEGMYNPYTIRQWQKEVSFLNWTQFFNDAFKLVNRTIPDTQRIVVYAPDYFKNLTRIIQKYNKTEEDQRTITSYMMWQVSRSLSTYLSKPFRDATKILRKALFGSEGTEESWRYCVTDTNNAIGFAVGAMFVREVFHGEAKTQGEIMIDNIRNAFKENLRNLDWMDTETRKAAETKADAITDMIGFPDYILHKDELNKQYEELVVKPNEYFENNIAYNMYSLKNDLLKLDKPVNKSKWGMTPSTVNAYYTPTKNQIVFPAGILQLPFYDGDNPKCVNYGAMGVVMGHELTHAFDDQGREYDRFGNLNQWWNDATIAKFKKRAECIREQYSKYTMDGHHLNGKQTLGENIADNGGLKASFHAYLDYTKKASVNLTLPGLKYNDRQLFFISFAQVWCSAMTKESTKMQIEKDDHTVAKYRVIGPIANLKEFSDEFHCPIGSKMNPTHKCEVW
;
A
#
# COMPACT_ATOMS: atom_id res chain seq x y z
N MET A 1 72.87 -27.74 48.86
CA MET A 1 72.40 -28.22 50.18
C MET A 1 70.89 -28.00 50.26
N SER A 2 70.05 -28.86 50.83
CA SER A 2 70.15 -30.31 51.05
C SER A 2 68.76 -30.83 51.49
N ILE A 3 68.24 -31.87 50.81
CA ILE A 3 67.73 -33.15 51.39
C ILE A 3 66.51 -33.05 52.35
N GLN A 4 65.44 -33.87 52.25
CA GLN A 4 65.46 -35.31 51.98
C GLN A 4 64.47 -35.85 50.91
N GLN A 5 63.49 -36.68 51.29
CA GLN A 5 62.88 -37.81 50.53
C GLN A 5 61.52 -38.19 51.19
N THR A 6 60.56 -38.94 50.62
CA THR A 6 60.30 -39.49 49.26
C THR A 6 58.74 -39.53 49.05
N GLU A 7 57.96 -40.39 48.36
CA GLU A 7 58.07 -41.72 47.69
C GLU A 7 57.09 -41.85 46.50
N THR A 8 57.27 -42.90 45.70
CA THR A 8 56.39 -43.35 44.60
C THR A 8 56.46 -44.88 44.50
N PRO A 9 55.45 -45.56 43.93
CA PRO A 9 55.76 -46.24 42.65
C PRO A 9 54.66 -46.18 41.56
N ASN A 10 55.10 -46.51 40.35
CA ASN A 10 54.40 -46.61 39.05
C ASN A 10 54.34 -48.11 38.63
N PRO A 11 53.98 -48.52 37.39
CA PRO A 11 52.88 -48.12 36.51
C PRO A 11 52.17 -49.36 35.86
N CYS A 12 51.22 -49.15 34.93
CA CYS A 12 50.94 -49.96 33.72
C CYS A 12 49.72 -49.38 32.97
N GLY A 13 49.64 -49.29 31.63
CA GLY A 13 50.63 -49.52 30.57
C GLY A 13 49.96 -49.49 29.18
N THR A 14 50.56 -48.82 28.19
CA THR A 14 50.17 -48.88 26.76
C THR A 14 51.10 -49.82 25.99
N PRO A 15 50.71 -50.19 24.76
CA PRO A 15 51.67 -50.00 23.66
C PRO A 15 51.03 -49.42 22.37
N ASP A 16 51.83 -48.62 21.65
CA ASP A 16 51.61 -48.29 20.25
C ASP A 16 52.17 -49.40 19.32
N GLU A 17 51.73 -49.46 18.07
CA GLU A 17 52.58 -49.15 16.90
C GLU A 17 51.82 -49.25 15.55
N THR A 18 52.44 -48.71 14.49
CA THR A 18 51.88 -48.51 13.13
C THR A 18 52.74 -49.30 12.10
N PRO A 19 52.66 -49.10 10.76
CA PRO A 19 51.56 -48.79 9.82
C PRO A 19 51.47 -49.83 8.65
N SER A 20 50.56 -49.67 7.68
CA SER A 20 50.88 -49.73 6.21
C SER A 20 49.66 -49.80 5.25
N SER A 21 49.90 -49.29 4.02
CA SER A 21 49.29 -49.64 2.71
C SER A 21 47.77 -49.73 2.50
N SER A 22 47.27 -48.91 1.58
CA SER A 22 46.07 -49.20 0.76
C SER A 22 46.34 -50.39 -0.20
N PRO A 23 45.29 -51.08 -0.72
CA PRO A 23 44.62 -50.54 -1.92
C PRO A 23 43.08 -50.78 -1.99
N ALA A 24 42.44 -50.11 -2.94
CA ALA A 24 41.13 -50.46 -3.51
C ALA A 24 41.34 -51.54 -4.62
N PRO A 25 40.32 -52.27 -5.15
CA PRO A 25 38.96 -51.80 -5.45
C PRO A 25 37.84 -52.86 -5.29
N GLU A 26 36.80 -52.78 -6.13
CA GLU A 26 35.61 -53.65 -6.29
C GLU A 26 34.52 -53.48 -5.21
N ALA A 27 33.27 -53.06 -5.49
CA ALA A 27 32.32 -53.22 -6.60
C ALA A 27 31.43 -54.48 -6.51
N VAL A 28 30.33 -54.39 -5.76
CA VAL A 28 29.18 -55.32 -5.82
C VAL A 28 27.91 -54.52 -6.17
N ASN A 29 26.97 -55.14 -6.88
CA ASN A 29 25.93 -54.46 -7.67
C ASN A 29 24.64 -55.30 -7.73
N LYS A 30 23.47 -54.66 -7.91
CA LYS A 30 22.11 -55.24 -8.10
C LYS A 30 21.50 -55.80 -6.78
N PHE A 31 20.18 -55.74 -6.54
CA PHE A 31 19.11 -56.13 -7.47
C PHE A 31 17.86 -55.23 -7.52
N ASN A 32 17.18 -55.32 -8.68
CA ASN A 32 15.87 -54.74 -9.01
C ASN A 32 14.84 -55.86 -9.25
N TRP A 33 13.63 -55.75 -8.68
CA TRP A 33 12.41 -56.43 -9.14
C TRP A 33 11.21 -55.55 -8.73
N LEU A 34 10.41 -54.90 -9.60
CA LEU A 34 9.59 -55.26 -10.78
C LEU A 34 8.09 -55.47 -10.49
N LYS A 35 7.26 -55.26 -11.52
CA LYS A 35 5.83 -54.90 -11.45
C LYS A 35 4.83 -56.06 -11.70
N LYS A 36 3.58 -55.81 -11.28
CA LYS A 36 2.26 -56.34 -11.77
C LYS A 36 1.81 -57.76 -11.39
N SER A 37 0.63 -57.81 -10.76
CA SER A 37 -0.59 -58.39 -11.37
C SER A 37 -1.88 -57.79 -10.77
N HIS A 38 -3.03 -57.97 -11.44
CA HIS A 38 -4.39 -57.62 -10.93
C HIS A 38 -4.95 -58.81 -10.07
N ALA A 39 -6.16 -58.83 -9.46
CA ALA A 39 -7.42 -58.10 -9.70
C ALA A 39 -8.45 -58.23 -8.56
N ASN A 40 -9.55 -57.44 -8.63
CA ASN A 40 -10.84 -57.53 -7.88
C ASN A 40 -10.78 -57.32 -6.34
N ARG A 41 -11.84 -56.89 -5.60
CA ARG A 41 -13.15 -56.19 -5.77
C ARG A 41 -13.56 -55.77 -4.31
N THR A 42 -14.38 -54.76 -3.96
CA THR A 42 -15.60 -54.15 -4.56
C THR A 42 -15.76 -52.65 -4.26
N ASN A 43 -16.70 -52.00 -4.98
CA ASN A 43 -17.36 -50.69 -4.74
C ASN A 43 -18.16 -50.64 -3.40
N PRO A 44 -18.87 -49.54 -3.00
CA PRO A 44 -19.15 -48.24 -3.68
C PRO A 44 -18.75 -46.98 -2.85
N PHE A 45 -18.90 -45.72 -3.28
CA PHE A 45 -19.63 -45.07 -4.38
C PHE A 45 -18.77 -44.03 -5.14
N VAL A 46 -19.09 -43.78 -6.43
CA VAL A 46 -18.52 -42.69 -7.24
C VAL A 46 -19.58 -42.03 -8.13
N LYS A 47 -19.81 -40.71 -7.94
CA LYS A 47 -20.33 -39.71 -8.90
C LYS A 47 -19.88 -38.32 -8.39
N ALA A 48 -19.37 -37.37 -9.18
CA ALA A 48 -18.88 -37.42 -10.56
C ALA A 48 -17.77 -36.35 -10.77
N ARG A 49 -17.11 -36.38 -11.94
CA ARG A 49 -16.07 -35.44 -12.41
C ARG A 49 -16.70 -34.11 -12.95
N PRO A 50 -15.94 -33.02 -13.25
CA PRO A 50 -14.49 -32.97 -13.52
C PRO A 50 -13.67 -31.88 -12.80
N SER A 51 -12.38 -31.89 -13.12
CA SER A 51 -11.33 -30.94 -12.73
C SER A 51 -11.54 -29.52 -13.26
N LEU A 52 -11.28 -28.51 -12.42
CA LEU A 52 -10.93 -27.16 -12.81
C LEU A 52 -9.66 -26.71 -12.07
N THR A 53 -8.53 -26.84 -12.74
CA THR A 53 -7.36 -25.98 -12.54
C THR A 53 -7.60 -24.63 -13.25
N ARG A 54 -6.68 -23.67 -13.09
CA ARG A 54 -6.63 -22.36 -13.78
C ARG A 54 -7.65 -21.35 -13.23
N GLU A 55 -7.45 -20.02 -13.26
CA GLU A 55 -6.27 -19.14 -13.42
C GLU A 55 -6.70 -17.75 -12.91
N SER A 56 -5.85 -16.72 -12.98
CA SER A 56 -6.22 -15.38 -12.48
C SER A 56 -5.67 -14.20 -13.30
N SER A 57 -6.49 -13.15 -13.50
CA SER A 57 -6.12 -11.71 -13.52
C SER A 57 -6.81 -10.79 -14.56
N ALA A 58 -7.81 -10.01 -14.10
CA ALA A 58 -7.95 -8.60 -14.52
C ALA A 58 -8.55 -7.71 -13.41
N ALA A 59 -7.72 -6.84 -12.82
CA ALA A 59 -8.16 -5.74 -11.95
C ALA A 59 -7.16 -4.58 -11.81
N GLU A 60 -5.92 -4.72 -12.30
CA GLU A 60 -4.89 -3.67 -12.20
C GLU A 60 -4.86 -2.75 -13.43
N LEU A 61 -4.49 -1.47 -13.22
CA LEU A 61 -3.99 -0.51 -14.24
C LEU A 61 -5.01 0.23 -15.14
N PHE A 62 -6.27 0.37 -14.71
CA PHE A 62 -7.10 1.53 -15.17
C PHE A 62 -7.62 2.43 -14.02
N SER A 63 -7.58 2.00 -12.75
CA SER A 63 -7.69 2.91 -11.60
C SER A 63 -6.37 3.61 -11.26
N ARG A 64 -5.20 2.96 -11.48
CA ARG A 64 -3.85 3.52 -11.22
C ARG A 64 -3.37 4.55 -12.27
N GLN A 65 -4.23 5.52 -12.58
CA GLN A 65 -3.80 6.88 -12.96
C GLN A 65 -4.63 7.99 -12.29
N ASN A 66 -5.65 7.66 -11.48
CA ASN A 66 -6.18 8.52 -10.42
C ASN A 66 -5.62 8.05 -9.07
N SER A 67 -4.35 8.38 -8.82
CA SER A 67 -3.71 8.25 -7.50
C SER A 67 -2.94 9.54 -7.18
N ASN A 68 -3.62 10.66 -7.37
CA ASN A 68 -3.41 11.94 -6.68
C ASN A 68 -4.80 12.42 -6.21
N SER A 69 -5.45 11.56 -5.42
CA SER A 69 -6.80 11.77 -4.87
C SER A 69 -6.94 11.08 -3.50
N ASP A 70 -5.94 11.27 -2.65
CA ASP A 70 -6.04 11.05 -1.20
C ASP A 70 -6.85 12.18 -0.53
N PHE A 71 -6.75 12.31 0.81
CA PHE A 71 -7.31 13.38 1.66
C PHE A 71 -8.85 13.34 1.86
N PHE A 72 -9.39 12.82 2.99
CA PHE A 72 -10.83 13.04 3.33
C PHE A 72 -11.42 13.01 4.79
N GLN A 73 -10.91 13.80 5.76
CA GLN A 73 -11.72 14.64 6.71
C GLN A 73 -12.69 14.11 7.83
N SER A 74 -12.76 14.87 8.96
CA SER A 74 -13.79 14.97 10.04
C SER A 74 -13.74 13.92 11.17
N SER A 75 -13.83 14.20 12.49
CA SER A 75 -14.64 15.19 13.27
C SER A 75 -13.89 15.60 14.59
N ARG A 76 -14.38 16.19 15.73
CA ARG A 76 -15.70 16.38 16.42
C ARG A 76 -15.74 17.65 17.35
N LEU A 77 -16.92 18.30 17.43
CA LEU A 77 -17.63 18.92 18.60
C LEU A 77 -16.93 19.77 19.71
N ASN A 78 -17.52 20.93 20.08
CA ASN A 78 -18.40 21.07 21.29
C ASN A 78 -19.04 22.48 21.57
N LEU A 79 -20.29 22.45 22.07
CA LEU A 79 -21.03 23.32 23.04
C LEU A 79 -20.86 24.87 23.14
N PHE A 80 -21.99 25.60 23.17
CA PHE A 80 -22.55 26.26 24.40
C PHE A 80 -24.02 26.74 24.21
N GLU A 81 -24.61 27.41 25.21
CA GLU A 81 -26.07 27.65 25.45
C GLU A 81 -26.63 28.95 24.78
N THR A 82 -27.90 29.44 24.86
CA THR A 82 -28.99 29.41 25.89
C THR A 82 -30.41 29.65 25.33
N THR A 83 -31.45 29.28 26.12
CA THR A 83 -32.88 29.78 26.16
C THR A 83 -33.80 29.58 24.92
N ALA A 84 -35.14 29.40 25.02
CA ALA A 84 -36.11 29.49 26.14
C ALA A 84 -37.24 28.41 26.10
N LYS A 85 -38.18 28.46 27.06
CA LYS A 85 -39.38 27.58 27.29
C LYS A 85 -40.70 28.35 26.99
N PRO A 86 -41.93 27.77 27.09
CA PRO A 86 -42.39 26.41 27.50
C PRO A 86 -43.19 25.70 26.35
N GLU A 87 -43.93 24.57 26.44
CA GLU A 87 -44.84 23.99 27.47
C GLU A 87 -44.98 22.42 27.41
N VAL A 88 -45.41 21.82 28.54
CA VAL A 88 -46.40 20.71 28.72
C VAL A 88 -46.36 19.51 27.72
N SER A 89 -46.26 18.21 28.10
CA SER A 89 -46.61 17.50 29.35
C SER A 89 -45.86 16.15 29.56
N ASP A 90 -45.90 15.69 30.82
CA ASP A 90 -46.00 14.30 31.31
C ASP A 90 -44.77 13.37 31.56
N ARG A 91 -44.83 12.70 32.73
CA ARG A 91 -44.14 11.48 33.23
C ARG A 91 -42.60 11.40 33.38
N ASN A 92 -42.20 11.64 34.63
CA ASN A 92 -40.93 11.25 35.30
C ASN A 92 -40.43 9.81 35.00
N TYR A 93 -39.12 9.66 34.74
CA TYR A 93 -38.22 9.04 35.74
C TYR A 93 -36.73 9.38 35.50
N LYS A 94 -36.05 9.74 36.60
CA LYS A 94 -34.61 9.98 36.84
C LYS A 94 -34.38 9.59 38.32
N GLU A 95 -33.23 9.18 38.84
CA GLU A 95 -31.86 9.05 38.33
C GLU A 95 -31.07 8.10 39.27
N GLY A 96 -29.79 7.82 38.98
CA GLY A 96 -28.79 7.49 40.01
C GLY A 96 -28.58 6.02 40.37
N VAL A 97 -27.48 5.44 39.87
CA VAL A 97 -26.87 4.23 40.46
C VAL A 97 -26.19 4.63 41.76
N SER A 98 -26.57 4.00 42.88
CA SER A 98 -26.02 4.28 44.21
C SER A 98 -25.47 3.02 44.89
N PHE A 99 -24.49 3.21 45.79
CA PHE A 99 -23.66 2.14 46.36
C PHE A 99 -24.37 1.36 47.51
N ILE A 100 -25.65 0.99 47.33
CA ILE A 100 -26.54 0.50 48.39
C ILE A 100 -26.69 -1.04 48.34
N GLY A 101 -25.58 -1.73 48.64
CA GLY A 101 -25.51 -3.21 48.59
C GLY A 101 -25.65 -3.96 49.92
N TRP A 102 -25.65 -3.27 51.07
CA TRP A 102 -25.62 -3.92 52.41
C TRP A 102 -26.93 -3.80 53.18
N HIS A 103 -27.54 -2.61 53.22
CA HIS A 103 -28.77 -2.36 53.99
C HIS A 103 -30.03 -2.96 53.35
N SER A 104 -29.98 -3.29 52.05
CA SER A 104 -31.02 -3.94 51.26
C SER A 104 -31.12 -5.46 51.47
N ARG A 105 -30.04 -6.12 51.92
CA ARG A 105 -30.01 -7.58 52.12
C ARG A 105 -30.73 -7.99 53.41
N THR A 106 -31.41 -9.13 53.39
CA THR A 106 -32.06 -9.74 54.55
C THR A 106 -31.06 -10.09 55.67
N ARG A 107 -31.56 -10.35 56.89
CA ARG A 107 -30.71 -10.86 57.99
C ARG A 107 -30.01 -12.17 57.62
N LEU A 108 -30.68 -13.07 56.90
CA LEU A 108 -30.13 -14.36 56.51
C LEU A 108 -28.96 -14.20 55.52
N GLU A 109 -29.12 -13.37 54.49
CA GLU A 109 -28.04 -13.09 53.53
C GLU A 109 -26.82 -12.44 54.19
N ARG A 110 -27.01 -11.48 55.11
CA ARG A 110 -25.89 -10.86 55.82
C ARG A 110 -25.14 -11.86 56.69
N VAL A 111 -25.85 -12.77 57.37
CA VAL A 111 -25.22 -13.87 58.12
C VAL A 111 -24.45 -14.79 57.17
N LEU A 112 -25.06 -15.24 56.07
CA LEU A 112 -24.43 -16.13 55.09
C LEU A 112 -23.18 -15.52 54.43
N LEU A 113 -23.17 -14.21 54.16
CA LEU A 113 -22.00 -13.52 53.62
C LEU A 113 -20.86 -13.46 54.64
N VAL A 114 -21.17 -13.15 55.91
CA VAL A 114 -20.17 -13.11 56.99
C VAL A 114 -19.62 -14.50 57.30
N THR A 115 -20.46 -15.54 57.35
CA THR A 115 -19.99 -16.92 57.58
C THR A 115 -19.21 -17.47 56.39
N SER A 116 -19.59 -17.14 55.15
CA SER A 116 -18.82 -17.53 53.96
C SER A 116 -17.43 -16.85 53.96
N ALA A 117 -17.36 -15.58 54.34
CA ALA A 117 -16.09 -14.85 54.44
C ALA A 117 -15.18 -15.43 55.55
N THR A 118 -15.71 -15.73 56.74
CA THR A 118 -14.90 -16.33 57.82
C THR A 118 -14.50 -17.78 57.52
N LEU A 119 -15.34 -18.56 56.85
CA LEU A 119 -14.96 -19.89 56.34
C LEU A 119 -13.84 -19.80 55.30
N PHE A 120 -13.92 -18.86 54.35
CA PHE A 120 -12.89 -18.67 53.33
C PHE A 120 -11.53 -18.26 53.93
N VAL A 121 -11.53 -17.34 54.91
CA VAL A 121 -10.32 -16.98 55.67
C VAL A 121 -9.80 -18.16 56.49
N GLY A 122 -10.69 -18.94 57.12
CA GLY A 122 -10.32 -20.15 57.86
C GLY A 122 -9.66 -21.22 56.98
N VAL A 123 -10.17 -21.43 55.76
CA VAL A 123 -9.57 -22.35 54.77
C VAL A 123 -8.21 -21.83 54.30
N LEU A 124 -8.06 -20.54 54.00
CA LEU A 124 -6.76 -19.94 53.63
C LEU A 124 -5.71 -20.11 54.73
N LEU A 125 -6.08 -19.84 55.99
CA LEU A 125 -5.21 -20.03 57.15
C LEU A 125 -4.84 -21.51 57.34
N MET A 126 -5.79 -22.44 57.18
CA MET A 126 -5.48 -23.87 57.28
C MET A 126 -4.56 -24.35 56.14
N VAL A 127 -4.75 -23.86 54.91
CA VAL A 127 -3.89 -24.18 53.77
C VAL A 127 -2.46 -23.66 53.99
N THR A 128 -2.29 -22.43 54.48
CA THR A 128 -0.94 -21.92 54.83
C THR A 128 -0.32 -22.70 56.00
N LEU A 129 -1.10 -23.14 57.00
CA LEU A 129 -0.60 -24.01 58.06
C LEU A 129 -0.18 -25.40 57.55
N LEU A 130 -0.94 -26.00 56.62
CA LEU A 130 -0.61 -27.28 55.99
C LEU A 130 0.60 -27.20 55.05
N LEU A 131 0.84 -26.05 54.42
CA LEU A 131 2.03 -25.80 53.61
C LEU A 131 3.28 -25.56 54.48
N THR A 132 3.14 -24.94 55.66
CA THR A 132 4.27 -24.68 56.58
C THR A 132 4.61 -25.86 57.50
N THR A 133 3.70 -26.81 57.71
CA THR A 133 3.94 -28.01 58.54
C THR A 133 4.44 -29.23 57.77
N ARG A 134 4.41 -29.19 56.42
CA ARG A 134 5.05 -30.22 55.58
C ARG A 134 6.52 -29.89 55.37
N GLY A 135 7.35 -30.36 56.30
CA GLY A 135 8.80 -30.43 56.09
C GLY A 135 9.13 -31.20 54.81
N THR A 136 10.09 -30.69 54.04
CA THR A 136 10.53 -31.29 52.78
C THR A 136 11.20 -32.65 53.03
N PRO A 137 10.77 -33.74 52.38
CA PRO A 137 11.56 -34.97 52.39
C PRO A 137 12.81 -34.75 51.52
N ASP A 138 13.99 -35.08 52.06
CA ASP A 138 15.24 -35.05 51.29
C ASP A 138 15.21 -36.13 50.20
N ILE A 139 14.90 -35.71 48.98
CA ILE A 139 15.07 -36.53 47.77
C ILE A 139 16.53 -36.31 47.30
N PRO A 140 17.37 -37.36 47.23
CA PRO A 140 18.75 -37.21 46.79
C PRO A 140 18.78 -36.78 45.32
N VAL A 141 19.18 -35.54 45.08
CA VAL A 141 19.28 -34.96 43.74
C VAL A 141 20.44 -35.65 43.01
N PRO A 142 20.22 -36.25 41.81
CA PRO A 142 21.31 -36.75 40.98
C PRO A 142 22.30 -35.62 40.64
N PRO A 143 23.57 -35.92 40.33
CA PRO A 143 24.57 -34.89 39.99
C PRO A 143 24.02 -33.99 38.89
N CYS A 144 24.13 -32.67 39.09
CA CYS A 144 23.41 -31.69 38.30
C CYS A 144 23.67 -31.86 36.80
N TYR A 145 22.66 -32.32 36.05
CA TYR A 145 22.60 -32.12 34.62
C TYR A 145 22.53 -30.61 34.38
N GLN A 146 23.70 -30.00 34.14
CA GLN A 146 23.78 -28.70 33.50
C GLN A 146 23.01 -28.85 32.18
N PRO A 147 21.86 -28.18 31.99
CA PRO A 147 21.24 -28.19 30.68
C PRO A 147 22.24 -27.53 29.74
N GLU A 148 22.62 -28.24 28.68
CA GLU A 148 23.31 -27.61 27.54
C GLU A 148 22.53 -26.35 27.15
N PRO A 149 23.20 -25.24 26.77
CA PRO A 149 22.54 -23.98 26.47
C PRO A 149 21.46 -24.25 25.41
N LYS A 150 20.19 -24.17 25.82
CA LYS A 150 19.07 -24.63 25.00
C LYS A 150 19.10 -23.91 23.66
N GLY A 151 19.31 -24.68 22.60
CA GLY A 151 19.18 -24.18 21.23
C GLY A 151 17.80 -23.53 21.02
N PRO A 152 17.67 -22.61 20.05
CA PRO A 152 16.45 -21.84 19.83
C PRO A 152 15.24 -22.79 19.74
N SER A 153 14.21 -22.50 20.54
CA SER A 153 13.09 -23.41 20.71
C SER A 153 12.30 -23.47 19.40
N ILE A 154 12.20 -24.67 18.81
CA ILE A 154 11.55 -24.82 17.50
C ILE A 154 10.04 -24.57 17.66
N CYS A 155 9.49 -23.66 16.86
CA CYS A 155 8.06 -23.43 16.81
C CYS A 155 7.36 -24.53 16.01
N LEU A 156 6.37 -25.18 16.62
CA LEU A 156 5.61 -26.29 16.02
C LEU A 156 4.11 -25.98 15.88
N SER A 157 3.72 -24.69 15.87
CA SER A 157 2.37 -24.28 15.49
C SER A 157 2.11 -24.54 14.01
N SER A 158 0.84 -24.64 13.62
CA SER A 158 0.43 -24.83 12.22
C SER A 158 0.96 -23.69 11.33
N SER A 159 0.98 -22.45 11.82
CA SER A 159 1.49 -21.30 11.07
C SER A 159 3.01 -21.34 10.91
N CYS A 160 3.75 -21.73 11.96
CA CYS A 160 5.20 -21.94 11.87
C CYS A 160 5.57 -23.05 10.88
N ILE A 161 4.83 -24.17 10.87
CA ILE A 161 5.08 -25.28 9.93
C ILE A 161 4.75 -24.84 8.48
N TYR A 162 3.66 -24.10 8.28
CA TYR A 162 3.32 -23.55 6.96
C TYR A 162 4.35 -22.53 6.47
N THR A 163 4.72 -21.57 7.32
CA THR A 163 5.72 -20.53 7.01
C THR A 163 7.07 -21.15 6.68
N ALA A 164 7.53 -22.13 7.46
CA ALA A 164 8.75 -22.88 7.15
C ALA A 164 8.70 -23.56 5.77
N SER A 165 7.56 -24.15 5.42
CA SER A 165 7.36 -24.79 4.10
C SER A 165 7.46 -23.80 2.94
N GLU A 166 6.86 -22.61 3.06
CA GLU A 166 6.96 -21.55 2.04
C GLU A 166 8.40 -21.01 1.96
N VAL A 167 9.08 -20.77 3.09
CA VAL A 167 10.48 -20.30 3.15
C VAL A 167 11.42 -21.31 2.47
N ILE A 168 11.29 -22.60 2.78
CA ILE A 168 12.10 -23.68 2.19
C ILE A 168 11.85 -23.80 0.67
N GLN A 169 10.61 -23.63 0.21
CA GLN A 169 10.27 -23.67 -1.22
C GLN A 169 10.72 -22.42 -2.00
N ALA A 170 10.94 -21.30 -1.30
CA ALA A 170 11.37 -20.04 -1.89
C ALA A 170 12.90 -19.93 -2.08
N LEU A 171 13.68 -20.54 -1.17
CA LEU A 171 15.14 -20.55 -1.18
C LEU A 171 15.76 -21.22 -2.42
N ASP A 172 16.95 -20.76 -2.80
CA ASP A 172 17.85 -21.42 -3.74
C ASP A 172 19.27 -21.53 -3.13
N GLU A 173 19.47 -22.57 -2.31
CA GLU A 173 20.76 -22.82 -1.64
C GLU A 173 21.91 -23.19 -2.62
N THR A 174 21.67 -23.18 -3.94
CA THR A 174 22.72 -23.25 -4.96
C THR A 174 23.38 -21.90 -5.25
N LYS A 175 22.89 -20.81 -4.63
CA LYS A 175 23.44 -19.45 -4.72
C LYS A 175 24.18 -19.08 -3.45
N ASP A 176 25.25 -18.32 -3.61
CA ASP A 176 25.95 -17.71 -2.49
C ASP A 176 25.15 -16.47 -2.00
N PRO A 177 24.66 -16.44 -0.74
CA PRO A 177 23.95 -15.29 -0.18
C PRO A 177 24.79 -14.01 -0.17
N CYS A 178 26.11 -14.09 -0.24
CA CYS A 178 27.02 -12.95 -0.26
C CYS A 178 27.29 -12.38 -1.66
N ASP A 179 26.79 -13.07 -2.70
CA ASP A 179 26.98 -12.72 -4.10
C ASP A 179 25.66 -12.28 -4.77
N ASP A 180 24.54 -12.94 -4.48
CA ASP A 180 23.20 -12.45 -4.87
C ASP A 180 22.13 -12.93 -3.89
N PHE A 181 21.90 -12.14 -2.83
CA PHE A 181 20.97 -12.50 -1.77
C PHE A 181 19.51 -12.62 -2.25
N TYR A 182 19.14 -11.95 -3.35
CA TYR A 182 17.80 -12.08 -3.94
C TYR A 182 17.63 -13.42 -4.66
N GLU A 183 18.61 -13.84 -5.47
CA GLU A 183 18.55 -15.18 -6.08
C GLU A 183 18.63 -16.29 -5.02
N PHE A 184 19.42 -16.11 -3.96
CA PHE A 184 19.46 -17.04 -2.81
C PHE A 184 18.10 -17.12 -2.08
N ALA A 185 17.47 -15.99 -1.78
CA ALA A 185 16.22 -15.97 -1.01
C ALA A 185 14.97 -16.33 -1.82
N CYS A 186 14.94 -15.99 -3.12
CA CYS A 186 13.77 -16.09 -3.99
C CYS A 186 13.94 -17.01 -5.21
N GLY A 187 15.12 -17.54 -5.49
CA GLY A 187 15.38 -18.32 -6.71
C GLY A 187 14.54 -19.59 -6.83
N GLY A 188 14.19 -20.23 -5.71
CA GLY A 188 13.21 -21.32 -5.65
C GLY A 188 11.79 -20.81 -5.94
N TRP A 189 11.41 -19.68 -5.33
CA TRP A 189 10.10 -19.06 -5.52
C TRP A 189 9.86 -18.72 -7.00
N LEU A 190 10.83 -18.06 -7.65
CA LEU A 190 10.77 -17.62 -9.05
C LEU A 190 10.64 -18.81 -10.02
N ARG A 191 11.28 -19.95 -9.74
CA ARG A 191 11.11 -21.18 -10.52
C ARG A 191 9.72 -21.79 -10.35
N ASN A 192 9.19 -21.75 -9.13
CA ASN A 192 7.91 -22.37 -8.77
C ASN A 192 6.69 -21.48 -9.10
N ASN A 193 6.89 -20.18 -9.30
CA ASN A 193 5.84 -19.17 -9.52
C ASN A 193 6.07 -18.37 -10.83
N PRO A 194 5.95 -19.00 -12.01
CA PRO A 194 5.93 -18.26 -13.27
C PRO A 194 4.75 -17.29 -13.32
N ILE A 195 4.89 -16.18 -14.07
CA ILE A 195 3.85 -15.16 -14.23
C ILE A 195 2.58 -15.80 -14.84
N PRO A 196 1.41 -15.74 -14.17
CA PRO A 196 0.17 -16.35 -14.67
C PRO A 196 -0.32 -15.77 -16.01
N GLU A 197 -1.12 -16.56 -16.74
CA GLU A 197 -1.78 -16.10 -17.98
C GLU A 197 -2.70 -14.90 -17.68
N GLY A 198 -2.45 -13.76 -18.35
CA GLY A 198 -3.15 -12.49 -18.10
C GLY A 198 -2.52 -11.59 -17.03
N LYS A 199 -1.51 -12.06 -16.27
CA LYS A 199 -0.67 -11.16 -15.46
C LYS A 199 0.43 -10.50 -16.29
N SER A 200 0.98 -9.42 -15.74
CA SER A 200 2.20 -8.73 -16.19
C SER A 200 3.26 -8.66 -15.08
N THR A 201 2.85 -8.97 -13.86
CA THR A 201 3.58 -8.93 -12.60
C THR A 201 3.07 -10.10 -11.76
N TRP A 202 3.93 -10.76 -10.99
CA TRP A 202 3.52 -11.80 -10.06
C TRP A 202 4.49 -11.85 -8.88
N GLY A 203 3.97 -11.77 -7.65
CA GLY A 203 4.78 -11.69 -6.44
C GLY A 203 3.94 -11.87 -5.19
N ILE A 204 4.57 -11.77 -4.01
CA ILE A 204 3.88 -11.90 -2.71
C ILE A 204 2.69 -10.94 -2.58
N PHE A 205 2.89 -9.65 -2.86
CA PHE A 205 1.81 -8.65 -2.84
C PHE A 205 0.62 -9.05 -3.75
N SER A 206 0.90 -9.53 -4.97
CA SER A 206 -0.14 -10.00 -5.90
C SER A 206 -0.84 -11.27 -5.42
N LYS A 207 -0.13 -12.21 -4.77
CA LYS A 207 -0.69 -13.44 -4.18
C LYS A 207 -1.74 -13.07 -3.12
N ILE A 208 -1.41 -12.14 -2.23
CA ILE A 208 -2.29 -11.68 -1.15
C ILE A 208 -3.46 -10.84 -1.68
N GLU A 209 -3.23 -9.94 -2.65
CA GLU A 209 -4.32 -9.14 -3.23
C GLU A 209 -5.41 -10.04 -3.85
N LEU A 210 -5.02 -11.09 -4.58
CA LEU A 210 -5.98 -12.04 -5.15
C LEU A 210 -6.70 -12.89 -4.09
N GLN A 211 -6.10 -13.09 -2.90
CA GLN A 211 -6.75 -13.71 -1.74
C GLN A 211 -7.75 -12.76 -1.08
N ASN A 212 -7.37 -11.50 -0.83
CA ASN A 212 -8.27 -10.48 -0.30
C ASN A 212 -9.49 -10.27 -1.21
N GLN A 213 -9.29 -10.29 -2.53
CA GLN A 213 -10.40 -10.23 -3.50
C GLN A 213 -11.40 -11.38 -3.36
N LEU A 214 -10.95 -12.62 -3.09
CA LEU A 214 -11.84 -13.76 -2.86
C LEU A 214 -12.67 -13.60 -1.57
N ILE A 215 -12.07 -13.02 -0.54
CA ILE A 215 -12.73 -12.75 0.74
C ILE A 215 -13.76 -11.61 0.58
N ILE A 216 -13.40 -10.53 -0.10
CA ILE A 216 -14.34 -9.45 -0.47
C ILE A 216 -15.50 -10.00 -1.30
N ARG A 217 -15.22 -10.80 -2.34
CA ARG A 217 -16.24 -11.44 -3.17
C ARG A 217 -17.23 -12.24 -2.31
N SER A 218 -16.70 -13.11 -1.45
CA SER A 218 -17.51 -13.90 -0.51
C SER A 218 -18.38 -13.01 0.38
N ALA A 219 -17.83 -11.91 0.91
CA ALA A 219 -18.55 -10.99 1.78
C ALA A 219 -19.66 -10.19 1.08
N LEU A 220 -19.48 -9.84 -0.20
CA LEU A 220 -20.48 -9.20 -1.06
C LEU A 220 -21.60 -10.18 -1.45
N GLU A 221 -21.25 -11.36 -1.94
CA GLU A 221 -22.18 -12.39 -2.47
C GLU A 221 -22.97 -13.14 -1.38
N LYS A 222 -22.72 -12.90 -0.08
CA LYS A 222 -23.44 -13.52 1.06
C LYS A 222 -24.91 -13.08 1.13
N VAL A 223 -25.77 -13.84 0.45
CA VAL A 223 -27.21 -13.58 0.22
C VAL A 223 -28.04 -13.19 1.46
N ASN A 224 -27.73 -13.72 2.65
CA ASN A 224 -28.59 -13.56 3.83
C ASN A 224 -27.84 -12.97 5.03
N THR A 225 -28.07 -11.68 5.33
CA THR A 225 -27.38 -10.94 6.39
C THR A 225 -28.31 -9.93 7.05
N THR A 226 -29.00 -10.36 8.11
CA THR A 226 -29.85 -9.50 8.95
C THR A 226 -29.03 -8.34 9.57
N ASN A 227 -29.60 -7.13 9.59
CA ASN A 227 -29.07 -5.94 10.28
C ASN A 227 -27.68 -5.40 9.84
N LYS A 228 -27.34 -5.41 8.54
CA LYS A 228 -26.18 -4.67 8.03
C LYS A 228 -26.45 -3.16 7.81
N SER A 229 -25.39 -2.41 7.50
CA SER A 229 -25.45 -0.98 7.16
C SER A 229 -26.03 -0.72 5.76
N GLU A 230 -26.54 0.50 5.53
CA GLU A 230 -26.98 0.96 4.21
C GLU A 230 -25.77 1.14 3.27
N ALA A 231 -24.63 1.56 3.80
CA ALA A 231 -23.36 1.60 3.08
C ALA A 231 -22.94 0.20 2.56
N GLU A 232 -23.09 -0.85 3.38
CA GLU A 232 -22.87 -2.24 2.94
C GLU A 232 -23.90 -2.72 1.91
N TYR A 233 -25.11 -2.17 1.90
CA TYR A 233 -26.09 -2.43 0.83
C TYR A 233 -25.69 -1.72 -0.48
N LYS A 234 -25.34 -0.43 -0.41
CA LYS A 234 -24.83 0.36 -1.54
C LYS A 234 -23.60 -0.31 -2.20
N ALA A 235 -22.67 -0.85 -1.40
CA ALA A 235 -21.52 -1.61 -1.91
C ALA A 235 -21.93 -2.85 -2.73
N ARG A 236 -22.96 -3.60 -2.32
CA ARG A 236 -23.45 -4.76 -3.10
C ARG A 236 -24.20 -4.34 -4.35
N VAL A 237 -25.10 -3.36 -4.25
CA VAL A 237 -25.84 -2.87 -5.43
C VAL A 237 -24.88 -2.35 -6.51
N TYR A 238 -23.76 -1.74 -6.10
CA TYR A 238 -22.67 -1.34 -7.01
C TYR A 238 -21.98 -2.57 -7.64
N TYR A 239 -21.60 -3.56 -6.83
CA TYR A 239 -20.99 -4.82 -7.30
C TYR A 239 -21.91 -5.57 -8.27
N ASP A 240 -23.17 -5.81 -7.89
CA ASP A 240 -24.16 -6.54 -8.70
C ASP A 240 -24.44 -5.83 -10.03
N ALA A 241 -24.47 -4.49 -10.04
CA ALA A 241 -24.59 -3.70 -11.26
C ALA A 241 -23.35 -3.82 -12.18
N CYS A 242 -22.15 -3.95 -11.61
CA CYS A 242 -20.91 -4.19 -12.37
C CYS A 242 -20.83 -5.62 -12.94
N ILE A 243 -21.25 -6.63 -12.16
CA ILE A 243 -21.31 -8.04 -12.60
C ILE A 243 -22.30 -8.19 -13.78
N ASP A 244 -23.32 -7.34 -13.82
CA ASP A 244 -24.29 -7.20 -14.92
C ASP A 244 -24.95 -8.52 -15.34
N THR A 245 -25.50 -9.23 -14.35
CA THR A 245 -26.26 -10.48 -14.54
C THR A 245 -27.47 -10.35 -15.48
N ASN A 246 -27.91 -9.12 -15.77
CA ASN A 246 -29.00 -8.78 -16.69
C ASN A 246 -28.52 -8.34 -18.08
N GLU A 247 -27.21 -8.31 -18.34
CA GLU A 247 -26.55 -7.83 -19.58
C GLU A 247 -26.95 -6.39 -19.99
N THR A 248 -27.25 -5.55 -19.01
CA THR A 248 -27.68 -4.16 -19.15
C THR A 248 -26.59 -3.30 -19.80
N ILE A 249 -25.34 -3.46 -19.39
CA ILE A 249 -24.17 -2.76 -19.96
C ILE A 249 -24.02 -3.15 -21.43
N GLU A 250 -24.16 -4.44 -21.75
CA GLU A 250 -24.04 -4.95 -23.12
C GLU A 250 -25.22 -4.49 -24.01
N LYS A 251 -26.44 -4.38 -23.44
CA LYS A 251 -27.65 -3.89 -24.13
C LYS A 251 -27.65 -2.36 -24.30
N LEU A 252 -27.06 -1.62 -23.37
CA LEU A 252 -26.86 -0.16 -23.48
C LEU A 252 -25.74 0.18 -24.47
N ALA A 253 -24.68 -0.62 -24.51
CA ALA A 253 -23.53 -0.45 -25.40
C ALA A 253 -22.97 0.99 -25.36
N GLU A 254 -22.83 1.66 -26.50
CA GLU A 254 -22.24 3.00 -26.62
C GLU A 254 -23.14 4.14 -26.12
N LYS A 255 -24.43 3.88 -25.88
CA LYS A 255 -25.47 4.90 -25.66
C LYS A 255 -25.21 5.82 -24.46
N PRO A 256 -24.73 5.33 -23.29
CA PRO A 256 -24.48 6.20 -22.13
C PRO A 256 -23.37 7.23 -22.40
N LEU A 257 -22.26 6.81 -23.03
CA LEU A 257 -21.18 7.73 -23.41
C LEU A 257 -21.60 8.68 -24.55
N ILE A 258 -22.41 8.23 -25.52
CA ILE A 258 -23.02 9.14 -26.51
C ILE A 258 -23.91 10.20 -25.82
N ALA A 259 -24.64 9.86 -24.75
CA ALA A 259 -25.43 10.81 -23.99
C ALA A 259 -24.57 11.82 -23.19
N VAL A 260 -23.42 11.39 -22.66
CA VAL A 260 -22.43 12.30 -22.05
C VAL A 260 -21.83 13.25 -23.09
N ILE A 261 -21.33 12.74 -24.21
CA ILE A 261 -20.73 13.54 -25.29
C ILE A 261 -21.72 14.59 -25.82
N LYS A 262 -23.02 14.25 -25.93
CA LYS A 262 -24.09 15.20 -26.28
C LYS A 262 -24.29 16.31 -25.25
N LYS A 263 -24.24 16.00 -23.95
CA LYS A 263 -24.32 17.02 -22.87
C LYS A 263 -23.12 17.98 -22.91
N LEU A 264 -21.95 17.49 -23.32
CA LEU A 264 -20.72 18.26 -23.51
C LEU A 264 -20.65 19.04 -24.85
N GLY A 265 -21.77 19.15 -25.59
CA GLY A 265 -21.86 19.90 -26.85
C GLY A 265 -21.64 19.08 -28.14
N GLY A 266 -21.23 17.82 -28.02
CA GLY A 266 -20.98 16.92 -29.15
C GLY A 266 -19.52 16.87 -29.60
N TRP A 267 -19.19 15.90 -30.46
CA TRP A 267 -17.85 15.67 -31.00
C TRP A 267 -17.94 15.55 -32.53
N HIS A 268 -17.19 16.38 -33.26
CA HIS A 268 -17.36 16.52 -34.71
C HIS A 268 -17.15 15.23 -35.52
N ILE A 269 -16.22 14.34 -35.12
CA ILE A 269 -16.03 13.02 -35.76
C ILE A 269 -17.17 12.04 -35.47
N LEU A 270 -18.14 12.41 -34.63
CA LEU A 270 -19.34 11.67 -34.27
C LEU A 270 -20.59 12.50 -34.63
N PRO A 271 -21.01 12.57 -35.91
CA PRO A 271 -22.15 13.38 -36.34
C PRO A 271 -23.46 13.11 -35.59
N SER A 272 -23.64 11.88 -35.07
CA SER A 272 -24.75 11.46 -34.21
C SER A 272 -24.83 12.18 -32.85
N THR A 273 -23.76 12.87 -32.43
CA THR A 273 -23.61 13.59 -31.16
C THR A 273 -23.76 15.11 -31.27
N MET A 274 -23.70 15.67 -32.48
CA MET A 274 -23.61 17.12 -32.68
C MET A 274 -24.92 17.83 -32.31
N VAL A 275 -24.82 18.82 -31.43
CA VAL A 275 -25.93 19.70 -31.02
C VAL A 275 -26.02 20.90 -31.96
N LYS A 276 -27.23 21.44 -32.20
CA LYS A 276 -27.43 22.57 -33.12
C LYS A 276 -26.74 23.86 -32.62
N GLN A 277 -25.66 24.24 -33.29
CA GLN A 277 -25.01 25.58 -33.26
C GLN A 277 -25.02 26.29 -31.90
N GLN A 278 -24.36 25.68 -30.91
CA GLN A 278 -23.77 26.47 -29.82
C GLN A 278 -22.41 27.01 -30.30
N LYS A 279 -22.11 28.28 -30.03
CA LYS A 279 -20.76 28.82 -30.26
C LYS A 279 -19.76 28.05 -29.40
N TRP A 280 -18.63 27.65 -29.97
CA TRP A 280 -17.59 26.94 -29.22
C TRP A 280 -17.12 27.77 -28.02
N ASP A 281 -17.22 27.20 -26.83
CA ASP A 281 -16.89 27.81 -25.56
C ASP A 281 -15.94 26.89 -24.79
N PHE A 282 -14.66 27.25 -24.80
CA PHE A 282 -13.60 26.53 -24.13
C PHE A 282 -13.71 26.56 -22.60
N GLN A 283 -14.12 27.71 -22.03
CA GLN A 283 -14.32 27.84 -20.59
C GLN A 283 -15.41 26.87 -20.13
N LYS A 284 -16.53 26.83 -20.87
CA LYS A 284 -17.64 25.93 -20.55
C LYS A 284 -17.28 24.46 -20.77
N LEU A 285 -16.56 24.11 -21.83
CA LEU A 285 -16.09 22.73 -22.06
C LEU A 285 -15.19 22.21 -20.93
N VAL A 286 -14.23 23.02 -20.45
CA VAL A 286 -13.36 22.63 -19.33
C VAL A 286 -14.14 22.55 -18.03
N GLN A 287 -15.06 23.50 -17.78
CA GLN A 287 -15.98 23.46 -16.64
C GLN A 287 -16.86 22.20 -16.65
N ASP A 288 -17.45 21.81 -17.77
CA ASP A 288 -18.34 20.65 -17.80
C ASP A 288 -17.57 19.34 -17.59
N VAL A 289 -16.40 19.16 -18.20
CA VAL A 289 -15.58 17.95 -18.02
C VAL A 289 -15.04 17.83 -16.58
N GLN A 290 -14.45 18.91 -16.05
CA GLN A 290 -13.86 18.86 -14.69
C GLN A 290 -14.92 19.02 -13.58
N ASN A 291 -15.83 19.99 -13.67
CA ASN A 291 -16.75 20.33 -12.57
C ASN A 291 -18.07 19.55 -12.59
N SER A 292 -18.51 19.04 -13.76
CA SER A 292 -19.80 18.33 -13.89
C SER A 292 -19.66 16.82 -14.12
N TYR A 293 -18.43 16.31 -14.25
CA TYR A 293 -18.13 14.88 -14.35
C TYR A 293 -16.92 14.42 -13.50
N ASN A 294 -16.16 15.33 -12.87
CA ASN A 294 -14.92 15.04 -12.15
C ASN A 294 -13.90 14.24 -12.98
N LEU A 295 -13.69 14.67 -14.24
CA LEU A 295 -12.76 14.03 -15.18
C LEU A 295 -11.60 14.98 -15.53
N GLY A 296 -10.39 14.42 -15.62
CA GLY A 296 -9.17 15.20 -15.86
C GLY A 296 -9.01 15.73 -17.29
N GLY A 297 -8.06 16.64 -17.46
CA GLY A 297 -7.67 17.18 -18.77
C GLY A 297 -7.03 18.56 -18.63
N LEU A 298 -5.96 18.82 -19.39
CA LEU A 298 -5.08 20.01 -19.37
C LEU A 298 -4.30 20.24 -18.07
N PHE A 299 -4.92 20.07 -16.90
CA PHE A 299 -4.32 20.26 -15.59
C PHE A 299 -5.13 19.49 -14.54
N ASN A 300 -4.56 19.36 -13.34
CA ASN A 300 -5.20 18.75 -12.18
C ASN A 300 -5.52 19.84 -11.14
N TRP A 301 -6.60 19.67 -10.37
CA TRP A 301 -6.93 20.54 -9.25
C TRP A 301 -7.72 19.78 -8.19
N ALA A 302 -7.64 20.21 -6.93
CA ALA A 302 -8.37 19.62 -5.81
C ALA A 302 -8.52 20.62 -4.66
N VAL A 303 -9.17 20.21 -3.58
CA VAL A 303 -9.05 20.90 -2.28
C VAL A 303 -8.25 20.00 -1.36
N SER A 304 -6.95 20.29 -1.20
CA SER A 304 -6.02 19.48 -0.41
C SER A 304 -5.84 20.03 1.00
N GLU A 305 -5.09 19.32 1.84
CA GLU A 305 -4.49 19.86 3.06
C GLU A 305 -3.41 20.90 2.66
N ASP A 306 -3.22 21.96 3.44
CA ASP A 306 -2.28 23.05 3.13
C ASP A 306 -0.89 22.73 3.70
N ASP A 307 0.14 22.55 2.86
CA ASP A 307 1.46 22.07 3.31
C ASP A 307 2.08 22.92 4.41
N ARG A 308 1.95 24.26 4.35
CA ARG A 308 2.47 25.16 5.40
C ARG A 308 1.47 25.44 6.53
N ASN A 309 0.27 24.83 6.49
CA ASN A 309 -0.71 24.89 7.57
C ASN A 309 -1.64 23.67 7.57
N SER A 310 -1.10 22.53 8.00
CA SER A 310 -1.78 21.22 8.00
C SER A 310 -2.97 21.08 8.95
N SER A 311 -3.45 22.19 9.53
CA SER A 311 -4.76 22.29 10.20
C SER A 311 -5.88 22.75 9.27
N LYS A 312 -5.54 23.24 8.07
CA LYS A 312 -6.43 23.84 7.08
C LYS A 312 -6.33 23.15 5.72
N HIS A 313 -7.31 23.47 4.88
CA HIS A 313 -7.35 23.05 3.49
C HIS A 313 -7.16 24.24 2.55
N VAL A 314 -6.70 23.98 1.33
CA VAL A 314 -6.49 24.98 0.28
C VAL A 314 -6.83 24.41 -1.09
N ILE A 315 -7.26 25.26 -2.03
CA ILE A 315 -7.40 24.87 -3.44
C ILE A 315 -5.99 24.71 -4.02
N VAL A 316 -5.69 23.54 -4.57
CA VAL A 316 -4.41 23.22 -5.22
C VAL A 316 -4.57 23.10 -6.74
N LEU A 317 -3.53 23.48 -7.47
CA LEU A 317 -3.43 23.38 -8.94
C LEU A 317 -2.10 22.71 -9.32
N ASP A 318 -2.14 21.75 -10.24
CA ASP A 318 -0.94 21.05 -10.70
C ASP A 318 -0.97 20.67 -12.19
N GLN A 319 0.19 20.33 -12.74
CA GLN A 319 0.33 19.76 -14.08
C GLN A 319 -0.47 18.45 -14.24
N GLY A 320 -0.92 18.16 -15.46
CA GLY A 320 -1.76 16.99 -15.72
C GLY A 320 -2.12 16.82 -17.18
N GLY A 321 -3.14 16.00 -17.46
CA GLY A 321 -3.73 15.89 -18.80
C GLY A 321 -2.97 15.02 -19.81
N LEU A 322 -1.93 14.29 -19.43
CA LEU A 322 -1.34 13.24 -20.26
C LEU A 322 -2.12 11.93 -20.13
N ASN A 323 -2.18 11.14 -21.21
CA ASN A 323 -2.93 9.89 -21.28
C ASN A 323 -2.06 8.62 -21.32
N LEU A 324 -0.78 8.75 -21.65
CA LEU A 324 0.21 7.70 -21.42
C LEU A 324 0.77 7.78 -19.99
N PRO A 325 1.42 6.71 -19.48
CA PRO A 325 1.89 6.69 -18.09
C PRO A 325 2.96 7.74 -17.75
N THR A 326 3.79 8.18 -18.70
CA THR A 326 4.82 9.22 -18.49
C THR A 326 4.92 10.21 -19.66
N ARG A 327 5.54 11.36 -19.42
CA ARG A 327 5.89 12.36 -20.46
C ARG A 327 6.79 11.77 -21.55
N ASP A 328 7.76 10.95 -21.17
CA ASP A 328 8.79 10.45 -22.09
C ASP A 328 8.24 9.43 -23.10
N ASN A 329 7.10 8.80 -22.80
CA ASN A 329 6.36 7.99 -23.78
C ASN A 329 5.95 8.79 -25.03
N TYR A 330 5.82 10.12 -24.94
CA TYR A 330 5.56 11.01 -26.09
C TYR A 330 6.84 11.58 -26.71
N LEU A 331 7.88 11.81 -25.90
CA LEU A 331 9.09 12.53 -26.31
C LEU A 331 10.15 11.61 -26.92
N ASN A 332 10.44 10.47 -26.30
CA ASN A 332 11.38 9.49 -26.83
C ASN A 332 10.70 8.55 -27.85
N LYS A 333 10.26 9.16 -28.96
CA LYS A 333 9.44 8.50 -30.01
C LYS A 333 10.09 7.24 -30.57
N THR A 334 11.41 7.14 -30.57
CA THR A 334 12.16 5.93 -31.00
C THR A 334 11.98 4.79 -30.00
N ALA A 335 12.15 5.03 -28.70
CA ALA A 335 12.03 3.99 -27.67
C ALA A 335 10.58 3.60 -27.33
N HIS A 336 9.60 4.43 -27.70
CA HIS A 336 8.17 4.21 -27.41
C HIS A 336 7.27 4.07 -28.64
N LYS A 337 7.82 3.91 -29.86
CA LYS A 337 7.00 3.77 -31.08
C LYS A 337 5.91 2.69 -30.95
N LYS A 338 6.22 1.53 -30.38
CA LYS A 338 5.26 0.44 -30.08
C LYS A 338 4.07 0.92 -29.23
N VAL A 339 4.32 1.78 -28.25
CA VAL A 339 3.30 2.35 -27.35
C VAL A 339 2.48 3.42 -28.06
N LEU A 340 3.13 4.34 -28.79
CA LEU A 340 2.45 5.41 -29.53
C LEU A 340 1.57 4.87 -30.67
N ASP A 341 2.03 3.86 -31.41
CA ASP A 341 1.23 3.19 -32.45
C ASP A 341 0.00 2.48 -31.84
N ALA A 342 0.21 1.71 -30.75
CA ALA A 342 -0.87 1.02 -30.04
C ALA A 342 -1.86 2.00 -29.37
N TYR A 343 -1.38 3.15 -28.91
CA TYR A 343 -2.21 4.21 -28.35
C TYR A 343 -3.11 4.84 -29.43
N LEU A 344 -2.55 5.18 -30.60
CA LEU A 344 -3.32 5.66 -31.73
C LEU A 344 -4.36 4.62 -32.20
N ASP A 345 -4.02 3.33 -32.18
CA ASP A 345 -4.95 2.24 -32.50
C ASP A 345 -6.08 2.11 -31.48
N PHE A 346 -5.79 2.21 -30.17
CA PHE A 346 -6.80 2.25 -29.11
C PHE A 346 -7.74 3.46 -29.26
N MET A 347 -7.20 4.67 -29.45
CA MET A 347 -7.98 5.89 -29.69
C MET A 347 -8.88 5.74 -30.93
N THR A 348 -8.31 5.26 -32.04
CA THR A 348 -9.06 5.00 -33.29
C THR A 348 -10.19 3.99 -33.06
N ARG A 349 -9.93 2.91 -32.30
CA ARG A 349 -10.91 1.85 -32.01
C ARG A 349 -12.10 2.37 -31.22
N ILE A 350 -11.88 3.14 -30.15
CA ILE A 350 -12.95 3.75 -29.35
C ILE A 350 -13.80 4.71 -30.20
N CYS A 351 -13.17 5.57 -31.00
CA CYS A 351 -13.90 6.49 -31.89
C CYS A 351 -14.79 5.73 -32.89
N VAL A 352 -14.29 4.64 -33.48
CA VAL A 352 -15.08 3.80 -34.41
C VAL A 352 -16.23 3.08 -33.70
N LEU A 353 -16.05 2.62 -32.46
CA LEU A 353 -17.14 2.03 -31.65
C LEU A 353 -18.23 3.05 -31.28
N LEU A 354 -17.88 4.34 -31.19
CA LEU A 354 -18.84 5.44 -31.03
C LEU A 354 -19.52 5.87 -32.36
N GLY A 355 -19.09 5.30 -33.50
CA GLY A 355 -19.66 5.56 -34.82
C GLY A 355 -18.84 6.48 -35.75
N ALA A 356 -17.59 6.82 -35.40
CA ALA A 356 -16.74 7.65 -36.26
C ALA A 356 -16.27 6.91 -37.53
N ASN A 357 -15.99 7.67 -38.59
CA ASN A 357 -15.24 7.14 -39.73
C ASN A 357 -13.80 6.81 -39.31
N LYS A 358 -13.32 5.59 -39.59
CA LYS A 358 -11.98 5.13 -39.18
C LYS A 358 -10.83 6.01 -39.66
N SER A 359 -10.92 6.57 -40.87
CA SER A 359 -9.86 7.40 -41.46
C SER A 359 -9.81 8.77 -40.79
N GLU A 360 -10.98 9.42 -40.65
CA GLU A 360 -11.16 10.69 -39.96
C GLU A 360 -10.76 10.60 -38.48
N ALA A 361 -11.24 9.58 -37.77
CA ALA A 361 -10.87 9.29 -36.39
C ALA A 361 -9.36 9.13 -36.23
N ARG A 362 -8.69 8.34 -37.08
CA ARG A 362 -7.23 8.16 -36.97
C ARG A 362 -6.48 9.47 -37.26
N ALA A 363 -6.90 10.23 -38.26
CA ALA A 363 -6.30 11.53 -38.56
C ALA A 363 -6.44 12.50 -37.39
N GLN A 364 -7.63 12.55 -36.77
CA GLN A 364 -7.90 13.46 -35.65
C GLN A 364 -7.22 13.03 -34.35
N MET A 365 -7.19 11.73 -34.04
CA MET A 365 -6.46 11.20 -32.88
C MET A 365 -4.94 11.37 -33.03
N SER A 366 -4.41 11.39 -34.26
CA SER A 366 -3.00 11.76 -34.50
C SER A 366 -2.71 13.23 -34.13
N LYS A 367 -3.68 14.15 -34.31
CA LYS A 367 -3.55 15.55 -33.86
C LYS A 367 -3.66 15.67 -32.34
N VAL A 368 -4.52 14.86 -31.70
CA VAL A 368 -4.60 14.77 -30.23
C VAL A 368 -3.28 14.27 -29.64
N ILE A 369 -2.65 13.25 -30.22
CA ILE A 369 -1.31 12.79 -29.79
C ILE A 369 -0.26 13.91 -29.95
N GLN A 370 -0.33 14.74 -30.99
CA GLN A 370 0.58 15.89 -31.10
C GLN A 370 0.27 16.98 -30.06
N PHE A 371 -1.00 17.25 -29.75
CA PHE A 371 -1.38 18.16 -28.65
C PHE A 371 -0.87 17.64 -27.29
N GLU A 372 -1.01 16.35 -27.02
CA GLU A 372 -0.44 15.72 -25.81
C GLU A 372 1.08 15.68 -25.83
N THR A 373 1.73 15.61 -27.01
CA THR A 373 3.18 15.77 -27.13
C THR A 373 3.59 17.21 -26.76
N ASP A 374 2.84 18.22 -27.19
CA ASP A 374 3.06 19.62 -26.80
C ASP A 374 2.89 19.81 -25.27
N LEU A 375 1.90 19.15 -24.65
CA LEU A 375 1.77 19.09 -23.18
C LEU A 375 2.98 18.41 -22.53
N ALA A 376 3.39 17.23 -23.01
CA ALA A 376 4.49 16.45 -22.42
C ALA A 376 5.84 17.20 -22.45
N ASN A 377 6.06 18.07 -23.44
CA ASN A 377 7.23 18.96 -23.49
C ASN A 377 7.26 19.99 -22.35
N ILE A 378 6.09 20.44 -21.87
CA ILE A 378 5.99 21.45 -20.80
C ILE A 378 5.77 20.83 -19.41
N THR A 379 5.39 19.55 -19.33
CA THR A 379 5.34 18.75 -18.10
C THR A 379 6.75 18.62 -17.49
N THR A 380 6.91 19.01 -16.23
CA THR A 380 8.11 18.80 -15.42
C THR A 380 8.30 17.30 -15.13
N PRO A 381 9.51 16.72 -15.29
CA PRO A 381 9.81 15.33 -14.92
C PRO A 381 9.54 15.04 -13.44
N SER A 382 9.22 13.78 -13.09
CA SER A 382 8.89 13.40 -11.70
C SER A 382 10.09 13.53 -10.77
N GLU A 383 11.28 13.18 -11.25
CA GLU A 383 12.54 13.31 -10.51
C GLU A 383 12.95 14.76 -10.27
N ASP A 384 12.35 15.73 -10.96
CA ASP A 384 12.52 17.18 -10.73
C ASP A 384 11.41 17.74 -9.81
N ARG A 385 10.55 16.89 -9.24
CA ARG A 385 9.41 17.23 -8.37
C ARG A 385 9.53 16.61 -6.98
N ARG A 386 10.73 16.66 -6.40
CA ARG A 386 11.07 16.16 -5.06
C ARG A 386 11.57 17.27 -4.11
N ASP A 387 11.19 18.51 -4.40
CA ASP A 387 11.52 19.73 -3.64
C ASP A 387 10.19 20.44 -3.30
N GLU A 388 9.68 20.19 -2.09
CA GLU A 388 8.32 20.61 -1.71
C GLU A 388 8.27 22.12 -1.44
N GLU A 389 9.33 22.66 -0.83
CA GLU A 389 9.49 24.10 -0.61
C GLU A 389 9.53 24.88 -1.93
N GLY A 390 10.19 24.35 -2.96
CA GLY A 390 10.24 24.91 -4.32
C GLY A 390 8.94 24.73 -5.12
N MET A 391 8.21 23.63 -4.92
CA MET A 391 6.91 23.41 -5.55
C MET A 391 5.79 24.26 -4.92
N TYR A 392 5.85 24.58 -3.62
CA TYR A 392 4.83 25.38 -2.93
C TYR A 392 4.81 26.85 -3.39
N ASN A 393 4.02 27.17 -4.43
CA ASN A 393 3.86 28.54 -4.92
C ASN A 393 2.45 29.08 -4.60
N PRO A 394 2.28 29.93 -3.56
CA PRO A 394 0.97 30.42 -3.13
C PRO A 394 0.54 31.70 -3.87
N TYR A 395 -0.73 31.75 -4.27
CA TYR A 395 -1.34 32.90 -4.95
C TYR A 395 -2.73 33.22 -4.37
N THR A 396 -3.25 34.42 -4.66
CA THR A 396 -4.71 34.64 -4.74
C THR A 396 -5.18 34.38 -6.17
N ILE A 397 -6.45 34.00 -6.35
CA ILE A 397 -7.04 33.85 -7.70
C ILE A 397 -6.85 35.13 -8.54
N ARG A 398 -6.97 36.32 -7.94
CA ARG A 398 -6.74 37.62 -8.58
C ARG A 398 -5.29 37.81 -9.09
N GLN A 399 -4.29 37.27 -8.40
CA GLN A 399 -2.91 37.27 -8.87
C GLN A 399 -2.74 36.23 -9.99
N TRP A 400 -3.22 35.01 -9.76
CA TRP A 400 -3.13 33.90 -10.71
C TRP A 400 -3.75 34.23 -12.07
N GLN A 401 -4.90 34.91 -12.06
CA GLN A 401 -5.61 35.36 -13.26
C GLN A 401 -4.80 36.31 -14.16
N LYS A 402 -3.77 36.99 -13.61
CA LYS A 402 -2.85 37.86 -14.38
C LYS A 402 -1.69 37.08 -14.99
N GLU A 403 -1.17 36.08 -14.28
CA GLU A 403 -0.09 35.19 -14.76
C GLU A 403 -0.59 34.23 -15.85
N VAL A 404 -1.82 33.72 -15.70
CA VAL A 404 -2.37 32.60 -16.45
C VAL A 404 -3.81 32.91 -16.83
N SER A 405 -4.04 33.34 -18.07
CA SER A 405 -5.33 33.91 -18.51
C SER A 405 -6.08 33.08 -19.56
N PHE A 406 -5.78 31.78 -19.71
CA PHE A 406 -6.49 30.91 -20.66
C PHE A 406 -7.87 30.44 -20.17
N LEU A 407 -8.15 30.62 -18.88
CA LEU A 407 -9.47 30.49 -18.25
C LEU A 407 -9.77 31.74 -17.42
N ASN A 408 -11.06 31.98 -17.16
CA ASN A 408 -11.50 32.79 -16.04
C ASN A 408 -11.54 31.91 -14.79
N TRP A 409 -10.51 31.99 -13.95
CA TRP A 409 -10.33 31.13 -12.77
C TRP A 409 -11.38 31.39 -11.70
N THR A 410 -11.78 32.65 -11.50
CA THR A 410 -12.88 32.98 -10.57
C THR A 410 -14.18 32.32 -11.02
N GLN A 411 -14.52 32.37 -12.32
CA GLN A 411 -15.69 31.67 -12.84
C GLN A 411 -15.51 30.14 -12.83
N PHE A 412 -14.31 29.63 -13.06
CA PHE A 412 -14.01 28.19 -13.01
C PHE A 412 -14.30 27.61 -11.62
N PHE A 413 -13.71 28.18 -10.56
CA PHE A 413 -13.93 27.70 -9.20
C PHE A 413 -15.36 27.99 -8.70
N ASN A 414 -15.95 29.16 -8.99
CA ASN A 414 -17.36 29.41 -8.64
C ASN A 414 -18.32 28.46 -9.35
N ASP A 415 -17.97 27.93 -10.51
CA ASP A 415 -18.80 26.94 -11.19
C ASP A 415 -18.81 25.59 -10.47
N ALA A 416 -17.64 25.09 -10.04
CA ALA A 416 -17.56 23.90 -9.20
C ALA A 416 -18.25 24.08 -7.84
N PHE A 417 -17.91 25.14 -7.10
CA PHE A 417 -18.35 25.32 -5.71
C PHE A 417 -19.86 25.64 -5.57
N LYS A 418 -20.61 25.84 -6.67
CA LYS A 418 -22.09 25.74 -6.69
C LYS A 418 -22.58 24.42 -6.09
N LEU A 419 -21.87 23.31 -6.35
CA LEU A 419 -22.22 21.96 -5.87
C LEU A 419 -22.31 21.86 -4.34
N VAL A 420 -21.72 22.83 -3.63
CA VAL A 420 -21.73 22.96 -2.17
C VAL A 420 -22.24 24.33 -1.69
N ASN A 421 -22.92 25.09 -2.56
CA ASN A 421 -23.46 26.43 -2.30
C ASN A 421 -22.43 27.47 -1.79
N ARG A 422 -21.15 27.35 -2.17
CA ARG A 422 -20.07 28.26 -1.75
C ARG A 422 -19.67 29.21 -2.90
N THR A 423 -19.74 30.51 -2.64
CA THR A 423 -19.14 31.52 -3.55
C THR A 423 -17.66 31.66 -3.23
N ILE A 424 -16.79 31.60 -4.25
CA ILE A 424 -15.34 31.75 -4.13
C ILE A 424 -14.95 33.18 -4.54
N PRO A 425 -14.44 34.03 -3.63
CA PRO A 425 -13.98 35.37 -4.00
C PRO A 425 -12.65 35.28 -4.77
N ASP A 426 -12.35 36.28 -5.61
CA ASP A 426 -11.07 36.34 -6.32
C ASP A 426 -9.86 36.61 -5.37
N THR A 427 -10.12 36.97 -4.11
CA THR A 427 -9.13 37.04 -3.03
C THR A 427 -8.85 35.69 -2.36
N GLN A 428 -9.54 34.61 -2.72
CA GLN A 428 -9.30 33.27 -2.20
C GLN A 428 -7.84 32.85 -2.47
N ARG A 429 -7.18 32.30 -1.43
CA ARG A 429 -5.83 31.73 -1.53
C ARG A 429 -5.87 30.35 -2.19
N ILE A 430 -4.91 30.10 -3.07
CA ILE A 430 -4.66 28.85 -3.79
C ILE A 430 -3.15 28.54 -3.72
N VAL A 431 -2.77 27.28 -3.96
CA VAL A 431 -1.36 26.85 -4.15
C VAL A 431 -1.22 26.24 -5.54
N VAL A 432 -0.08 26.47 -6.21
CA VAL A 432 0.20 25.96 -7.56
C VAL A 432 1.53 25.21 -7.58
N TYR A 433 1.51 23.89 -7.78
CA TYR A 433 2.71 23.05 -7.75
C TYR A 433 3.49 23.01 -9.08
N ALA A 434 3.00 23.68 -10.13
CA ALA A 434 3.65 23.74 -11.45
C ALA A 434 3.41 25.08 -12.18
N PRO A 435 3.77 26.25 -11.61
CA PRO A 435 3.37 27.56 -12.15
C PRO A 435 3.80 27.77 -13.61
N ASP A 436 5.00 27.32 -14.00
CA ASP A 436 5.51 27.49 -15.37
C ASP A 436 4.89 26.50 -16.37
N TYR A 437 4.36 25.35 -15.91
CA TYR A 437 3.50 24.49 -16.73
C TYR A 437 2.27 25.29 -17.18
N PHE A 438 1.55 25.95 -16.27
CA PHE A 438 0.35 26.72 -16.61
C PHE A 438 0.65 27.96 -17.49
N LYS A 439 1.78 28.65 -17.28
CA LYS A 439 2.22 29.75 -18.17
C LYS A 439 2.49 29.26 -19.59
N ASN A 440 3.09 28.08 -19.75
CA ASN A 440 3.31 27.48 -21.06
C ASN A 440 2.05 26.86 -21.67
N LEU A 441 1.17 26.27 -20.85
CA LEU A 441 -0.16 25.80 -21.26
C LEU A 441 -1.00 26.95 -21.83
N THR A 442 -0.90 28.15 -21.24
CA THR A 442 -1.53 29.37 -21.81
C THR A 442 -1.11 29.61 -23.26
N ARG A 443 0.18 29.42 -23.58
CA ARG A 443 0.73 29.55 -24.95
C ARG A 443 0.24 28.43 -25.87
N ILE A 444 0.12 27.20 -25.36
CA ILE A 444 -0.43 26.05 -26.11
C ILE A 444 -1.92 26.26 -26.42
N ILE A 445 -2.74 26.68 -25.46
CA ILE A 445 -4.16 26.98 -25.71
C ILE A 445 -4.31 28.16 -26.68
N GLN A 446 -3.47 29.19 -26.60
CA GLN A 446 -3.43 30.29 -27.59
C GLN A 446 -2.96 29.84 -28.98
N LYS A 447 -2.05 28.85 -29.07
CA LYS A 447 -1.68 28.19 -30.35
C LYS A 447 -2.89 27.45 -30.92
N TYR A 448 -3.56 26.64 -30.09
CA TYR A 448 -4.64 25.75 -30.49
C TYR A 448 -6.06 26.39 -30.42
N ASN A 449 -6.17 27.72 -30.53
CA ASN A 449 -7.44 28.45 -30.55
C ASN A 449 -7.44 29.56 -31.62
N LYS A 450 -6.88 29.27 -32.80
CA LYS A 450 -6.77 30.24 -33.91
C LYS A 450 -7.70 29.92 -35.08
N THR A 451 -7.89 28.64 -35.37
CA THR A 451 -8.79 28.13 -36.41
C THR A 451 -9.82 27.17 -35.83
N GLU A 452 -10.90 26.93 -36.56
CA GLU A 452 -11.90 25.90 -36.21
C GLU A 452 -11.24 24.52 -36.05
N GLU A 453 -10.21 24.21 -36.84
CA GLU A 453 -9.52 22.92 -36.80
C GLU A 453 -8.64 22.74 -35.54
N ASP A 454 -8.12 23.85 -35.00
CA ASP A 454 -7.45 23.83 -33.70
C ASP A 454 -8.46 23.62 -32.56
N GLN A 455 -9.58 24.32 -32.60
CA GLN A 455 -10.69 24.19 -31.64
C GLN A 455 -11.28 22.77 -31.65
N ARG A 456 -11.45 22.18 -32.84
CA ARG A 456 -11.76 20.76 -33.05
C ARG A 456 -10.71 19.83 -32.43
N THR A 457 -9.43 20.18 -32.48
CA THR A 457 -8.34 19.41 -31.86
C THR A 457 -8.41 19.44 -30.33
N ILE A 458 -8.56 20.62 -29.71
CA ILE A 458 -8.80 20.74 -28.25
C ILE A 458 -10.07 19.97 -27.85
N THR A 459 -11.15 20.12 -28.61
CA THR A 459 -12.43 19.42 -28.33
C THR A 459 -12.24 17.91 -28.40
N SER A 460 -11.47 17.41 -29.37
CA SER A 460 -11.17 15.98 -29.50
C SER A 460 -10.29 15.45 -28.39
N TYR A 461 -9.37 16.26 -27.87
CA TYR A 461 -8.60 15.95 -26.67
C TYR A 461 -9.50 15.84 -25.44
N MET A 462 -10.39 16.82 -25.19
CA MET A 462 -11.33 16.77 -24.05
C MET A 462 -12.32 15.60 -24.16
N MET A 463 -12.88 15.36 -25.35
CA MET A 463 -13.76 14.21 -25.60
C MET A 463 -13.02 12.87 -25.53
N TRP A 464 -11.71 12.84 -25.84
CA TRP A 464 -10.87 11.68 -25.61
C TRP A 464 -10.62 11.42 -24.12
N GLN A 465 -10.34 12.45 -23.30
CA GLN A 465 -10.25 12.31 -21.84
C GLN A 465 -11.51 11.66 -21.26
N VAL A 466 -12.68 12.17 -21.64
CA VAL A 466 -13.99 11.65 -21.24
C VAL A 466 -14.19 10.21 -21.73
N SER A 467 -13.93 9.95 -23.01
CA SER A 467 -14.14 8.63 -23.62
C SER A 467 -13.21 7.57 -23.03
N ARG A 468 -11.92 7.89 -22.82
CA ARG A 468 -10.95 6.99 -22.18
C ARG A 468 -11.42 6.61 -20.78
N SER A 469 -11.73 7.62 -19.96
CA SER A 469 -12.07 7.46 -18.54
C SER A 469 -13.35 6.65 -18.32
N LEU A 470 -14.31 6.73 -19.26
CA LEU A 470 -15.60 6.05 -19.15
C LEU A 470 -15.68 4.74 -19.97
N SER A 471 -14.67 4.37 -20.76
CA SER A 471 -14.71 3.19 -21.64
C SER A 471 -14.73 1.84 -20.89
N THR A 472 -14.21 1.78 -19.66
CA THR A 472 -14.23 0.57 -18.83
C THR A 472 -15.63 0.21 -18.32
N TYR A 473 -16.54 1.19 -18.27
CA TYR A 473 -17.92 1.05 -17.80
C TYR A 473 -18.94 0.74 -18.90
N LEU A 474 -18.47 0.56 -20.15
CA LEU A 474 -19.28 0.26 -21.33
C LEU A 474 -19.20 -1.22 -21.71
N SER A 475 -19.91 -1.61 -22.77
CA SER A 475 -19.98 -2.99 -23.29
C SER A 475 -18.62 -3.60 -23.64
N LYS A 476 -18.56 -4.93 -23.71
CA LYS A 476 -17.33 -5.70 -23.92
C LYS A 476 -16.43 -5.17 -25.05
N PRO A 477 -16.92 -4.72 -26.24
CA PRO A 477 -16.07 -4.17 -27.29
C PRO A 477 -15.24 -2.93 -26.88
N PHE A 478 -15.75 -2.11 -25.96
CA PHE A 478 -15.01 -0.97 -25.38
C PHE A 478 -13.95 -1.46 -24.39
N ARG A 479 -14.33 -2.38 -23.49
CA ARG A 479 -13.40 -2.99 -22.52
C ARG A 479 -12.25 -3.73 -23.23
N ASP A 480 -12.55 -4.48 -24.29
CA ASP A 480 -11.57 -5.13 -25.18
C ASP A 480 -10.61 -4.13 -25.85
N ALA A 481 -11.09 -2.95 -26.27
CA ALA A 481 -10.24 -1.95 -26.92
C ALA A 481 -9.12 -1.45 -26.00
N THR A 482 -9.36 -1.38 -24.68
CA THR A 482 -8.35 -0.96 -23.69
C THR A 482 -7.12 -1.88 -23.63
N LYS A 483 -7.30 -3.17 -23.99
CA LYS A 483 -6.24 -4.20 -23.97
C LYS A 483 -5.13 -3.93 -24.98
N ILE A 484 -5.43 -3.20 -26.06
CA ILE A 484 -4.47 -2.81 -27.11
C ILE A 484 -3.31 -2.02 -26.48
N LEU A 485 -3.64 -0.96 -25.73
CA LEU A 485 -2.65 -0.15 -25.04
C LEU A 485 -2.02 -0.91 -23.85
N ARG A 486 -2.83 -1.68 -23.10
CA ARG A 486 -2.35 -2.51 -21.98
C ARG A 486 -1.20 -3.44 -22.41
N LYS A 487 -1.36 -4.17 -23.53
CA LYS A 487 -0.33 -5.08 -24.06
C LYS A 487 0.95 -4.35 -24.46
N ALA A 488 0.84 -3.14 -24.98
CA ALA A 488 2.00 -2.34 -25.37
C ALA A 488 2.80 -1.79 -24.17
N LEU A 489 2.12 -1.50 -23.06
CA LEU A 489 2.71 -0.97 -21.82
C LEU A 489 3.20 -2.05 -20.84
N PHE A 490 2.51 -3.19 -20.77
CA PHE A 490 2.71 -4.21 -19.72
C PHE A 490 2.94 -5.63 -20.27
N GLY A 491 3.04 -5.79 -21.60
CA GLY A 491 3.30 -7.08 -22.27
C GLY A 491 2.13 -8.07 -22.23
N SER A 492 1.03 -7.74 -21.55
CA SER A 492 -0.10 -8.64 -21.27
C SER A 492 -1.44 -7.95 -21.48
N GLU A 493 -2.43 -8.69 -22.01
CA GLU A 493 -3.78 -8.18 -22.31
C GLU A 493 -4.75 -8.27 -21.11
N GLY A 494 -4.42 -9.05 -20.07
CA GLY A 494 -5.37 -9.42 -19.01
C GLY A 494 -6.27 -10.61 -19.37
N THR A 495 -6.76 -11.32 -18.36
CA THR A 495 -7.76 -12.39 -18.47
C THR A 495 -9.10 -11.94 -17.88
N GLU A 496 -10.22 -12.20 -18.57
CA GLU A 496 -11.53 -11.63 -18.20
C GLU A 496 -12.21 -12.35 -17.02
N GLU A 497 -11.72 -12.08 -15.81
CA GLU A 497 -12.47 -12.32 -14.58
C GLU A 497 -13.28 -11.08 -14.19
N SER A 498 -14.46 -10.89 -14.80
CA SER A 498 -15.34 -9.73 -14.52
C SER A 498 -15.55 -9.50 -13.02
N TRP A 499 -15.64 -10.58 -12.23
CA TRP A 499 -15.82 -10.50 -10.79
C TRP A 499 -14.65 -9.85 -10.04
N ARG A 500 -13.39 -10.02 -10.48
CA ARG A 500 -12.22 -9.38 -9.85
C ARG A 500 -12.16 -7.89 -10.14
N TYR A 501 -12.47 -7.53 -11.40
CA TYR A 501 -12.64 -6.15 -11.81
C TYR A 501 -13.72 -5.48 -10.94
N CYS A 502 -14.91 -6.09 -10.82
CA CYS A 502 -16.00 -5.55 -10.01
C CYS A 502 -15.69 -5.52 -8.51
N VAL A 503 -15.02 -6.53 -7.94
CA VAL A 503 -14.54 -6.47 -6.53
C VAL A 503 -13.64 -5.27 -6.32
N THR A 504 -12.69 -5.04 -7.22
CA THR A 504 -11.70 -3.95 -7.10
C THR A 504 -12.34 -2.59 -7.30
N ASP A 505 -13.21 -2.46 -8.30
CA ASP A 505 -13.95 -1.23 -8.58
C ASP A 505 -14.90 -0.85 -7.43
N THR A 506 -15.65 -1.81 -6.89
CA THR A 506 -16.44 -1.60 -5.64
C THR A 506 -15.56 -1.22 -4.45
N ASN A 507 -14.36 -1.78 -4.33
CA ASN A 507 -13.41 -1.46 -3.26
C ASN A 507 -12.74 -0.08 -3.44
N ASN A 508 -12.69 0.45 -4.67
CA ASN A 508 -12.28 1.84 -4.93
C ASN A 508 -13.43 2.80 -4.59
N ALA A 509 -14.63 2.53 -5.08
CA ALA A 509 -15.77 3.44 -4.97
C ALA A 509 -16.39 3.49 -3.55
N ILE A 510 -16.56 2.34 -2.89
CA ILE A 510 -17.27 2.21 -1.60
C ILE A 510 -16.40 1.44 -0.57
N GLY A 511 -15.09 1.67 -0.67
CA GLY A 511 -14.04 0.87 -0.04
C GLY A 511 -14.07 0.77 1.49
N PHE A 512 -14.54 1.79 2.20
CA PHE A 512 -14.70 1.66 3.67
C PHE A 512 -15.89 0.78 4.07
N ALA A 513 -16.93 0.64 3.23
CA ALA A 513 -18.01 -0.31 3.49
C ALA A 513 -17.60 -1.75 3.13
N VAL A 514 -16.85 -1.92 2.04
CA VAL A 514 -16.19 -3.19 1.69
C VAL A 514 -15.19 -3.60 2.79
N GLY A 515 -14.35 -2.67 3.23
CA GLY A 515 -13.41 -2.84 4.34
C GLY A 515 -14.12 -3.25 5.63
N ALA A 516 -15.26 -2.63 5.96
CA ALA A 516 -16.07 -3.03 7.10
C ALA A 516 -16.53 -4.49 7.02
N MET A 517 -16.83 -5.02 5.82
CA MET A 517 -17.12 -6.43 5.62
C MET A 517 -15.85 -7.29 5.75
N PHE A 518 -14.77 -6.89 5.09
CA PHE A 518 -13.50 -7.63 5.03
C PHE A 518 -12.89 -7.86 6.41
N VAL A 519 -12.78 -6.83 7.25
CA VAL A 519 -12.17 -6.97 8.59
C VAL A 519 -12.96 -7.90 9.51
N ARG A 520 -14.28 -7.99 9.32
CA ARG A 520 -15.16 -8.95 10.03
C ARG A 520 -14.90 -10.41 9.67
N GLU A 521 -14.30 -10.69 8.52
CA GLU A 521 -13.93 -12.03 8.09
C GLU A 521 -12.51 -12.39 8.54
N VAL A 522 -11.55 -11.46 8.47
CA VAL A 522 -10.11 -11.76 8.64
C VAL A 522 -9.45 -11.27 9.93
N PHE A 523 -9.92 -10.15 10.51
CA PHE A 523 -9.12 -9.39 11.48
C PHE A 523 -9.66 -9.58 12.91
N HIS A 524 -9.13 -10.59 13.60
CA HIS A 524 -9.59 -11.04 14.92
C HIS A 524 -8.47 -11.00 15.96
N GLY A 525 -8.84 -11.00 17.25
CA GLY A 525 -7.90 -11.13 18.36
C GLY A 525 -6.95 -9.95 18.54
N GLU A 526 -5.73 -10.22 18.97
CA GLU A 526 -4.74 -9.20 19.38
C GLU A 526 -3.96 -8.57 18.21
N ALA A 527 -4.30 -8.85 16.95
CA ALA A 527 -3.51 -8.42 15.79
C ALA A 527 -3.24 -6.91 15.74
N LYS A 528 -4.21 -6.08 16.18
CA LYS A 528 -4.03 -4.63 16.31
C LYS A 528 -2.93 -4.30 17.33
N THR A 529 -3.08 -4.78 18.56
CA THR A 529 -2.18 -4.49 19.69
C THR A 529 -0.78 -5.07 19.53
N GLN A 530 -0.64 -6.24 18.91
CA GLN A 530 0.68 -6.78 18.57
C GLN A 530 1.38 -5.94 17.47
N GLY A 531 0.61 -5.34 16.55
CA GLY A 531 1.09 -4.36 15.58
C GLY A 531 1.50 -3.03 16.23
N GLU A 532 0.67 -2.48 17.12
CA GLU A 532 0.95 -1.29 17.94
C GLU A 532 2.27 -1.46 18.72
N ILE A 533 2.46 -2.61 19.40
CA ILE A 533 3.71 -2.96 20.09
C ILE A 533 4.91 -3.07 19.11
N MET A 534 4.71 -3.57 17.90
CA MET A 534 5.80 -3.73 16.92
C MET A 534 6.30 -2.37 16.41
N ILE A 535 5.40 -1.47 16.00
CA ILE A 535 5.79 -0.13 15.55
C ILE A 535 6.41 0.68 16.69
N ASP A 536 5.96 0.52 17.94
CA ASP A 536 6.60 1.14 19.11
C ASP A 536 8.06 0.68 19.29
N ASN A 537 8.35 -0.62 19.16
CA ASN A 537 9.73 -1.11 19.26
C ASN A 537 10.62 -0.56 18.13
N ILE A 538 10.07 -0.42 16.92
CA ILE A 538 10.79 0.12 15.74
C ILE A 538 11.02 1.63 15.87
N ARG A 539 10.02 2.39 16.33
CA ARG A 539 10.13 3.82 16.66
C ARG A 539 11.22 4.06 17.72
N ASN A 540 11.30 3.20 18.74
CA ASN A 540 12.35 3.27 19.75
C ASN A 540 13.74 2.94 19.18
N ALA A 541 13.90 1.87 18.40
CA ALA A 541 15.18 1.51 17.79
C ALA A 541 15.72 2.60 16.83
N PHE A 542 14.85 3.21 16.02
CA PHE A 542 15.18 4.36 15.18
C PHE A 542 15.71 5.53 16.03
N LYS A 543 14.99 5.89 17.11
CA LYS A 543 15.39 6.97 18.03
C LYS A 543 16.70 6.69 18.77
N GLU A 544 16.94 5.44 19.16
CA GLU A 544 18.22 5.07 19.78
C GLU A 544 19.37 5.19 18.77
N ASN A 545 19.18 4.82 17.49
CA ASN A 545 20.21 5.01 16.48
C ASN A 545 20.48 6.48 16.12
N LEU A 546 19.52 7.41 16.26
CA LEU A 546 19.76 8.85 16.02
C LEU A 546 21.01 9.37 16.75
N ARG A 547 21.33 8.81 17.93
CA ARG A 547 22.50 9.19 18.75
C ARG A 547 23.84 8.80 18.13
N ASN A 548 23.85 7.80 17.25
CA ASN A 548 25.02 7.31 16.54
C ASN A 548 25.31 8.11 15.25
N LEU A 549 24.36 8.92 14.78
CA LEU A 549 24.47 9.68 13.53
C LEU A 549 25.44 10.85 13.68
N ASP A 550 26.72 10.60 13.38
CA ASP A 550 27.85 11.55 13.39
C ASP A 550 27.61 12.82 12.56
N TRP A 551 26.82 12.68 11.51
CA TRP A 551 26.55 13.73 10.54
C TRP A 551 25.55 14.75 11.09
N MET A 552 24.62 14.33 11.95
CA MET A 552 23.63 15.22 12.54
C MET A 552 24.22 16.00 13.74
N ASP A 553 23.68 17.18 14.03
CA ASP A 553 23.95 17.92 15.27
C ASP A 553 22.96 17.55 16.40
N THR A 554 23.21 18.02 17.61
CA THR A 554 22.42 17.64 18.80
C THR A 554 21.04 18.29 18.87
N GLU A 555 20.85 19.46 18.26
CA GLU A 555 19.54 20.11 18.20
C GLU A 555 18.64 19.41 17.18
N THR A 556 19.16 19.15 15.97
CA THR A 556 18.43 18.41 14.94
C THR A 556 18.13 16.97 15.37
N ARG A 557 19.05 16.28 16.08
CA ARG A 557 18.77 14.95 16.67
C ARG A 557 17.58 14.98 17.62
N LYS A 558 17.53 15.96 18.52
CA LYS A 558 16.43 16.11 19.49
C LYS A 558 15.12 16.48 18.79
N ALA A 559 15.18 17.29 17.74
CA ALA A 559 14.02 17.60 16.92
C ALA A 559 13.50 16.36 16.17
N ALA A 560 14.41 15.50 15.67
CA ALA A 560 14.05 14.24 15.01
C ALA A 560 13.46 13.20 16.00
N GLU A 561 14.04 13.05 17.21
CA GLU A 561 13.42 12.28 18.31
C GLU A 561 11.98 12.80 18.57
N THR A 562 11.80 14.13 18.62
CA THR A 562 10.50 14.77 18.87
C THR A 562 9.51 14.62 17.70
N LYS A 563 9.99 14.52 16.45
CA LYS A 563 9.12 14.22 15.28
C LYS A 563 8.70 12.75 15.30
N ALA A 564 9.61 11.83 15.60
CA ALA A 564 9.31 10.40 15.68
C ALA A 564 8.25 10.09 16.76
N ASP A 565 8.35 10.74 17.93
CA ASP A 565 7.34 10.66 19.00
C ASP A 565 6.00 11.31 18.66
N ALA A 566 5.94 12.15 17.62
CA ALA A 566 4.72 12.77 17.11
C ALA A 566 4.11 12.02 15.91
N ILE A 567 4.70 10.91 15.46
CA ILE A 567 4.16 10.11 14.35
C ILE A 567 2.96 9.31 14.86
N THR A 568 1.78 9.55 14.27
CA THR A 568 0.55 8.80 14.57
C THR A 568 0.51 7.52 13.76
N ASP A 569 0.53 6.36 14.42
CA ASP A 569 0.28 5.06 13.78
C ASP A 569 -1.22 4.73 13.69
N MET A 570 -1.61 4.01 12.63
CA MET A 570 -2.99 3.56 12.40
C MET A 570 -2.99 2.09 11.94
N ILE A 571 -3.34 1.18 12.83
CA ILE A 571 -3.26 -0.28 12.60
C ILE A 571 -4.62 -0.88 12.23
N GLY A 572 -4.66 -1.70 11.17
CA GLY A 572 -5.81 -2.50 10.76
C GLY A 572 -6.90 -1.72 10.01
N PHE A 573 -7.66 -0.88 10.73
CA PHE A 573 -8.77 -0.11 10.16
C PHE A 573 -9.16 1.09 11.04
N PRO A 574 -9.85 2.11 10.48
CA PRO A 574 -10.44 3.17 11.28
C PRO A 574 -11.73 2.68 11.97
N ASP A 575 -11.81 2.81 13.30
CA ASP A 575 -12.85 2.18 14.12
C ASP A 575 -14.30 2.52 13.69
N TYR A 576 -14.53 3.71 13.11
CA TYR A 576 -15.86 4.16 12.65
C TYR A 576 -16.52 3.23 11.63
N ILE A 577 -15.77 2.40 10.90
CA ILE A 577 -16.35 1.47 9.91
C ILE A 577 -17.13 0.33 10.56
N LEU A 578 -16.90 0.07 11.85
CA LEU A 578 -17.68 -0.89 12.64
C LEU A 578 -18.89 -0.23 13.31
N HIS A 579 -19.05 1.09 13.22
CA HIS A 579 -20.19 1.83 13.75
C HIS A 579 -21.17 2.14 12.61
N LYS A 580 -22.27 1.37 12.58
CA LYS A 580 -23.28 1.39 11.49
C LYS A 580 -23.66 2.80 11.03
N ASP A 581 -23.93 3.69 11.97
CA ASP A 581 -24.47 5.02 11.67
C ASP A 581 -23.39 5.99 11.17
N GLU A 582 -22.14 5.85 11.63
CA GLU A 582 -20.99 6.61 11.12
C GLU A 582 -20.59 6.14 9.71
N LEU A 583 -20.61 4.82 9.47
CA LEU A 583 -20.38 4.23 8.15
C LEU A 583 -21.51 4.59 7.16
N ASN A 584 -22.78 4.58 7.60
CA ASN A 584 -23.91 5.07 6.80
C ASN A 584 -23.69 6.53 6.40
N LYS A 585 -23.37 7.40 7.37
CA LYS A 585 -23.17 8.83 7.16
C LYS A 585 -22.07 9.15 6.14
N GLN A 586 -21.00 8.35 6.09
CA GLN A 586 -19.96 8.50 5.07
C GLN A 586 -20.52 8.39 3.64
N TYR A 587 -21.53 7.55 3.40
CA TYR A 587 -22.10 7.29 2.07
C TYR A 587 -23.56 7.74 1.93
N GLU A 588 -24.04 8.62 2.81
CA GLU A 588 -25.44 9.09 2.85
C GLU A 588 -25.87 9.69 1.50
N GLU A 589 -25.10 10.66 0.99
CA GLU A 589 -25.37 11.36 -0.27
C GLU A 589 -25.02 10.55 -1.54
N LEU A 590 -24.34 9.40 -1.42
CA LEU A 590 -23.99 8.58 -2.57
C LEU A 590 -25.22 7.76 -3.01
N VAL A 591 -25.82 8.13 -4.13
CA VAL A 591 -26.91 7.37 -4.75
C VAL A 591 -26.32 6.25 -5.61
N VAL A 592 -26.66 5.00 -5.28
CA VAL A 592 -26.30 3.80 -6.03
C VAL A 592 -27.58 3.06 -6.40
N LYS A 593 -27.69 2.60 -7.65
CA LYS A 593 -28.87 1.90 -8.17
C LYS A 593 -28.52 0.55 -8.82
N PRO A 594 -29.43 -0.43 -8.81
CA PRO A 594 -29.23 -1.68 -9.54
C PRO A 594 -29.27 -1.44 -11.06
N ASN A 595 -28.42 -2.16 -11.80
CA ASN A 595 -28.31 -2.15 -13.27
C ASN A 595 -27.85 -0.83 -13.95
N GLU A 596 -27.68 0.27 -13.21
CA GLU A 596 -27.18 1.57 -13.74
C GLU A 596 -25.66 1.75 -13.47
N TYR A 597 -24.81 0.80 -13.86
CA TYR A 597 -23.37 0.81 -13.48
C TYR A 597 -22.56 2.00 -14.04
N PHE A 598 -22.87 2.44 -15.26
CA PHE A 598 -22.22 3.61 -15.87
C PHE A 598 -22.59 4.91 -15.13
N GLU A 599 -23.87 5.06 -14.81
CA GLU A 599 -24.39 6.20 -14.05
C GLU A 599 -23.96 6.16 -12.57
N ASN A 600 -23.83 4.97 -11.96
CA ASN A 600 -23.28 4.80 -10.61
C ASN A 600 -21.83 5.31 -10.52
N ASN A 601 -21.03 5.12 -11.57
CA ASN A 601 -19.67 5.66 -11.64
C ASN A 601 -19.65 7.19 -11.75
N ILE A 602 -20.52 7.76 -12.59
CA ILE A 602 -20.68 9.22 -12.68
C ILE A 602 -21.22 9.81 -11.36
N ALA A 603 -22.11 9.11 -10.66
CA ALA A 603 -22.61 9.50 -9.35
C ALA A 603 -21.50 9.45 -8.29
N TYR A 604 -20.63 8.42 -8.30
CA TYR A 604 -19.45 8.36 -7.45
C TYR A 604 -18.47 9.50 -7.72
N ASN A 605 -18.13 9.77 -8.99
CA ASN A 605 -17.27 10.88 -9.40
C ASN A 605 -17.75 12.22 -8.83
N MET A 606 -19.06 12.49 -8.93
CA MET A 606 -19.68 13.73 -8.43
C MET A 606 -19.83 13.75 -6.90
N TYR A 607 -20.02 12.60 -6.26
CA TYR A 607 -19.95 12.47 -4.79
C TYR A 607 -18.53 12.74 -4.27
N SER A 608 -17.49 12.25 -4.94
CA SER A 608 -16.09 12.56 -4.63
C SER A 608 -15.86 14.08 -4.74
N LEU A 609 -16.16 14.69 -5.91
CA LEU A 609 -15.99 16.13 -6.09
C LEU A 609 -16.79 16.94 -5.05
N LYS A 610 -18.05 16.57 -4.77
CA LYS A 610 -18.86 17.26 -3.77
C LYS A 610 -18.21 17.19 -2.38
N ASN A 611 -17.68 16.04 -1.99
CA ASN A 611 -16.90 15.94 -0.77
C ASN A 611 -15.72 16.91 -0.82
N ASP A 612 -14.88 16.89 -1.86
CA ASP A 612 -13.71 17.77 -2.03
C ASP A 612 -14.02 19.24 -1.78
N LEU A 613 -15.07 19.77 -2.39
CA LEU A 613 -15.44 21.17 -2.20
C LEU A 613 -15.95 21.46 -0.77
N LEU A 614 -16.48 20.46 -0.05
CA LEU A 614 -16.81 20.53 1.37
C LEU A 614 -15.58 20.51 2.31
N LYS A 615 -14.31 20.52 1.83
CA LYS A 615 -13.13 20.72 2.70
C LYS A 615 -12.82 22.17 3.03
N LEU A 616 -13.04 23.10 2.09
CA LEU A 616 -12.29 24.37 2.06
C LEU A 616 -12.37 25.19 3.36
N ASP A 617 -13.55 25.23 3.99
CA ASP A 617 -13.80 26.01 5.21
C ASP A 617 -13.80 25.16 6.51
N LYS A 618 -13.39 23.90 6.45
CA LYS A 618 -13.34 22.98 7.60
C LYS A 618 -11.89 22.71 8.05
N PRO A 619 -11.66 22.36 9.33
CA PRO A 619 -10.36 21.89 9.78
C PRO A 619 -10.04 20.51 9.22
N VAL A 620 -8.73 20.23 9.09
CA VAL A 620 -8.19 18.90 8.74
C VAL A 620 -8.49 17.90 9.86
N ASN A 621 -8.77 16.63 9.49
CA ASN A 621 -8.75 15.53 10.46
C ASN A 621 -7.60 14.59 10.13
N LYS A 622 -6.64 14.51 11.05
CA LYS A 622 -5.47 13.63 10.92
C LYS A 622 -5.80 12.17 11.20
N SER A 623 -6.91 11.84 11.87
CA SER A 623 -7.33 10.45 12.12
C SER A 623 -7.96 9.73 10.93
N LYS A 624 -7.89 10.28 9.70
CA LYS A 624 -8.58 9.69 8.53
C LYS A 624 -7.66 9.27 7.39
N TRP A 625 -7.96 8.06 6.93
CA TRP A 625 -7.15 7.23 6.05
C TRP A 625 -7.34 7.62 4.58
N GLY A 626 -6.27 7.47 3.78
CA GLY A 626 -6.30 7.42 2.32
C GLY A 626 -6.67 6.03 1.80
N MET A 627 -5.91 5.00 2.20
CA MET A 627 -6.17 3.61 1.78
C MET A 627 -7.30 2.93 2.55
N THR A 628 -7.88 1.90 1.94
CA THR A 628 -8.99 1.13 2.50
C THR A 628 -8.47 -0.08 3.29
N PRO A 629 -9.21 -0.61 4.29
CA PRO A 629 -8.74 -1.69 5.16
C PRO A 629 -8.30 -2.99 4.46
N SER A 630 -8.75 -3.22 3.23
CA SER A 630 -8.49 -4.42 2.43
C SER A 630 -7.25 -4.33 1.53
N THR A 631 -6.66 -3.14 1.40
CA THR A 631 -5.48 -2.89 0.57
C THR A 631 -4.25 -3.64 1.08
N VAL A 632 -3.47 -4.24 0.18
CA VAL A 632 -2.18 -4.88 0.49
C VAL A 632 -1.06 -3.86 0.22
N ASN A 633 -0.92 -2.88 1.10
CA ASN A 633 0.14 -1.85 1.07
C ASN A 633 0.27 -1.19 2.44
N ALA A 634 1.18 -0.24 2.60
CA ALA A 634 1.21 0.74 3.68
C ALA A 634 1.45 2.16 3.10
N TYR A 635 1.48 3.21 3.95
CA TYR A 635 1.89 4.58 3.56
C TYR A 635 2.16 5.52 4.75
N TYR A 636 3.03 6.51 4.52
CA TYR A 636 3.17 7.74 5.29
C TYR A 636 2.36 8.90 4.67
N THR A 637 1.97 9.89 5.49
CA THR A 637 1.42 11.16 5.01
C THR A 637 2.11 12.33 5.73
N PRO A 638 2.94 13.15 5.03
CA PRO A 638 3.70 14.23 5.65
C PRO A 638 2.82 15.27 6.35
N THR A 639 1.74 15.75 5.70
CA THR A 639 0.80 16.73 6.27
C THR A 639 0.13 16.26 7.56
N LYS A 640 0.01 14.95 7.79
CA LYS A 640 -0.58 14.38 9.00
C LYS A 640 0.45 13.93 10.02
N ASN A 641 1.71 13.79 9.62
CA ASN A 641 2.76 13.05 10.32
C ASN A 641 2.25 11.68 10.79
N GLN A 642 1.75 10.88 9.85
CA GLN A 642 0.99 9.65 10.11
C GLN A 642 1.48 8.50 9.25
N ILE A 643 1.55 7.29 9.83
CA ILE A 643 1.85 6.01 9.17
C ILE A 643 0.67 5.06 9.31
N VAL A 644 0.34 4.30 8.27
CA VAL A 644 -0.91 3.52 8.21
C VAL A 644 -0.69 2.13 7.62
N PHE A 645 -1.21 1.12 8.32
CA PHE A 645 -1.05 -0.30 8.00
C PHE A 645 -2.42 -1.00 7.95
N PRO A 646 -3.08 -1.06 6.78
CA PRO A 646 -4.34 -1.77 6.57
C PRO A 646 -4.32 -3.25 6.98
N ALA A 647 -5.47 -3.75 7.42
CA ALA A 647 -5.67 -5.17 7.73
C ALA A 647 -5.32 -6.09 6.54
N GLY A 648 -5.41 -5.59 5.31
CA GLY A 648 -5.05 -6.30 4.10
C GLY A 648 -3.57 -6.70 3.97
N ILE A 649 -2.63 -5.99 4.60
CA ILE A 649 -1.20 -6.38 4.64
C ILE A 649 -0.82 -7.14 5.93
N LEU A 650 -1.60 -7.02 7.00
CA LEU A 650 -1.34 -7.62 8.31
C LEU A 650 -1.70 -9.13 8.38
N GLN A 651 -1.15 -9.91 7.45
CA GLN A 651 -1.32 -11.36 7.32
C GLN A 651 -0.07 -12.03 6.72
N LEU A 652 -0.07 -13.36 6.61
CA LEU A 652 1.07 -14.12 6.06
C LEU A 652 1.40 -13.70 4.61
N PRO A 653 2.70 -13.60 4.24
CA PRO A 653 3.88 -13.88 5.06
C PRO A 653 4.41 -12.66 5.84
N PHE A 654 3.74 -11.50 5.78
CA PHE A 654 4.16 -10.29 6.49
C PHE A 654 4.05 -10.44 8.01
N TYR A 655 2.88 -10.88 8.48
CA TYR A 655 2.58 -10.98 9.90
C TYR A 655 1.72 -12.20 10.25
N ASP A 656 2.10 -12.90 11.32
CA ASP A 656 1.25 -13.83 12.06
C ASP A 656 1.63 -13.81 13.56
N GLY A 657 0.65 -13.83 14.45
CA GLY A 657 0.87 -13.81 15.90
C GLY A 657 1.68 -15.01 16.42
N ASP A 658 1.46 -16.19 15.83
CA ASP A 658 2.13 -17.46 16.18
C ASP A 658 3.56 -17.54 15.62
N ASN A 659 3.90 -16.75 14.60
CA ASN A 659 5.19 -16.85 13.93
C ASN A 659 6.36 -16.35 14.79
N PRO A 660 7.58 -16.90 14.60
CA PRO A 660 8.77 -16.43 15.29
C PRO A 660 9.01 -14.95 15.03
N LYS A 661 9.40 -14.19 16.06
CA LYS A 661 9.48 -12.73 15.92
C LYS A 661 10.54 -12.28 14.90
N CYS A 662 11.61 -13.06 14.67
CA CYS A 662 12.54 -12.80 13.56
C CYS A 662 11.86 -12.72 12.18
N VAL A 663 10.90 -13.62 11.90
CA VAL A 663 10.12 -13.61 10.65
C VAL A 663 9.26 -12.36 10.57
N ASN A 664 8.49 -12.08 11.63
CA ASN A 664 7.56 -10.96 11.66
C ASN A 664 8.27 -9.59 11.61
N TYR A 665 9.41 -9.42 12.30
CA TYR A 665 10.21 -8.20 12.18
C TYR A 665 10.92 -8.13 10.82
N GLY A 666 11.43 -9.24 10.28
CA GLY A 666 12.04 -9.28 8.95
C GLY A 666 11.06 -8.91 7.83
N ALA A 667 9.79 -9.27 7.99
CA ALA A 667 8.73 -9.00 7.02
C ALA A 667 7.93 -7.71 7.37
N MET A 668 6.87 -7.79 8.19
CA MET A 668 6.06 -6.61 8.54
C MET A 668 6.85 -5.52 9.27
N GLY A 669 7.82 -5.89 10.11
CA GLY A 669 8.64 -4.90 10.82
C GLY A 669 9.49 -4.03 9.89
N VAL A 670 9.99 -4.56 8.77
CA VAL A 670 10.72 -3.75 7.78
C VAL A 670 9.77 -2.77 7.07
N VAL A 671 8.54 -3.20 6.76
CA VAL A 671 7.50 -2.30 6.23
C VAL A 671 7.15 -1.20 7.25
N MET A 672 7.04 -1.54 8.53
CA MET A 672 6.82 -0.56 9.61
C MET A 672 7.98 0.43 9.76
N GLY A 673 9.23 -0.02 9.62
CA GLY A 673 10.41 0.84 9.63
C GLY A 673 10.54 1.71 8.37
N HIS A 674 10.07 1.22 7.23
CA HIS A 674 10.05 1.94 5.95
C HIS A 674 9.12 3.16 6.03
N GLU A 675 7.87 2.98 6.46
CA GLU A 675 6.92 4.09 6.69
C GLU A 675 7.39 5.09 7.75
N LEU A 676 8.05 4.59 8.82
CA LEU A 676 8.68 5.45 9.82
C LEU A 676 9.80 6.30 9.22
N THR A 677 10.57 5.74 8.27
CA THR A 677 11.71 6.42 7.64
C THR A 677 11.26 7.46 6.60
N HIS A 678 10.11 7.28 5.94
CA HIS A 678 9.51 8.31 5.09
C HIS A 678 9.29 9.65 5.81
N ALA A 679 9.08 9.66 7.13
CA ALA A 679 9.03 10.89 7.91
C ALA A 679 10.35 11.69 7.92
N PHE A 680 11.43 11.13 7.37
CA PHE A 680 12.79 11.68 7.36
C PHE A 680 13.52 11.45 6.02
N ASP A 681 12.83 11.11 4.93
CA ASP A 681 13.44 10.96 3.61
C ASP A 681 13.78 12.32 2.94
N ASP A 682 14.04 12.34 1.63
CA ASP A 682 14.40 13.57 0.92
C ASP A 682 13.27 14.61 0.86
N GLN A 683 11.99 14.20 0.96
CA GLN A 683 10.81 15.08 0.99
C GLN A 683 10.22 15.19 2.41
N GLY A 684 10.01 14.06 3.09
CA GLY A 684 9.34 14.01 4.40
C GLY A 684 10.10 14.73 5.52
N ARG A 685 11.43 14.86 5.43
CA ARG A 685 12.22 15.72 6.32
C ARG A 685 11.79 17.19 6.30
N GLU A 686 11.17 17.67 5.22
CA GLU A 686 10.82 19.10 5.06
C GLU A 686 9.56 19.49 5.84
N TYR A 687 8.81 18.50 6.32
CA TYR A 687 7.64 18.69 7.18
C TYR A 687 8.02 18.54 8.65
N ASP A 688 7.58 19.48 9.49
CA ASP A 688 7.79 19.47 10.94
C ASP A 688 7.00 18.36 11.66
N ARG A 689 7.13 18.26 12.99
CA ARG A 689 6.40 17.29 13.82
C ARG A 689 4.87 17.41 13.80
N PHE A 690 4.34 18.55 13.35
CA PHE A 690 2.92 18.77 13.19
C PHE A 690 2.46 18.48 11.75
N GLY A 691 3.38 18.23 10.82
CA GLY A 691 3.12 18.07 9.40
C GLY A 691 3.06 19.39 8.63
N ASN A 692 3.76 20.44 9.06
CA ASN A 692 3.89 21.68 8.27
C ASN A 692 5.24 21.73 7.55
N LEU A 693 5.23 21.96 6.24
CA LEU A 693 6.39 22.30 5.41
C LEU A 693 7.09 23.54 5.97
N ASN A 694 8.29 23.35 6.53
CA ASN A 694 9.01 24.34 7.32
C ASN A 694 10.48 23.90 7.51
N GLN A 695 11.44 24.83 7.47
CA GLN A 695 12.84 24.47 7.74
C GLN A 695 13.09 24.33 9.25
N TRP A 696 13.03 23.10 9.77
CA TRP A 696 13.34 22.75 11.17
C TRP A 696 14.75 22.16 11.37
N TRP A 697 15.59 22.16 10.33
CA TRP A 697 17.00 21.76 10.36
C TRP A 697 17.91 22.94 9.98
N ASN A 698 19.13 22.98 10.52
CA ASN A 698 20.14 23.94 10.04
C ASN A 698 20.80 23.48 8.71
N ASP A 699 21.29 24.45 7.94
CA ASP A 699 21.86 24.23 6.60
C ASP A 699 23.03 23.25 6.58
N ALA A 700 23.84 23.21 7.65
CA ALA A 700 24.99 22.30 7.74
C ALA A 700 24.55 20.83 7.85
N THR A 701 23.49 20.55 8.62
CA THR A 701 22.90 19.21 8.71
C THR A 701 22.13 18.84 7.44
N ILE A 702 21.43 19.79 6.79
CA ILE A 702 20.80 19.58 5.47
C ILE A 702 21.86 19.23 4.40
N ALA A 703 22.99 19.96 4.35
CA ALA A 703 24.05 19.70 3.39
C ALA A 703 24.71 18.33 3.60
N LYS A 704 24.90 17.91 4.85
CA LYS A 704 25.40 16.56 5.18
C LYS A 704 24.40 15.47 4.82
N PHE A 705 23.10 15.65 5.10
CA PHE A 705 22.05 14.73 4.67
C PHE A 705 22.05 14.56 3.15
N LYS A 706 22.05 15.68 2.40
CA LYS A 706 22.11 15.63 0.93
C LYS A 706 23.35 14.88 0.44
N LYS A 707 24.51 15.01 1.10
CA LYS A 707 25.71 14.21 0.82
C LYS A 707 25.58 12.71 1.19
N ARG A 708 24.86 12.35 2.25
CA ARG A 708 24.59 10.93 2.60
C ARG A 708 23.60 10.30 1.62
N ALA A 709 22.51 11.01 1.28
CA ALA A 709 21.53 10.60 0.28
C ALA A 709 22.13 10.46 -1.14
N GLU A 710 23.09 11.31 -1.50
CA GLU A 710 23.83 11.23 -2.78
C GLU A 710 24.54 9.87 -2.96
N CYS A 711 25.02 9.24 -1.88
CA CYS A 711 25.58 7.89 -1.93
C CYS A 711 24.54 6.88 -2.42
N ILE A 712 23.32 6.92 -1.87
CA ILE A 712 22.20 6.06 -2.28
C ILE A 712 21.80 6.37 -3.72
N ARG A 713 21.69 7.66 -4.08
CA ARG A 713 21.40 8.10 -5.46
C ARG A 713 22.41 7.50 -6.46
N GLU A 714 23.70 7.57 -6.14
CA GLU A 714 24.78 6.98 -6.93
C GLU A 714 24.74 5.45 -6.97
N GLN A 715 24.52 4.79 -5.83
CA GLN A 715 24.47 3.33 -5.71
C GLN A 715 23.41 2.75 -6.65
N TYR A 716 22.17 3.24 -6.56
CA TYR A 716 21.07 2.70 -7.34
C TYR A 716 21.16 3.09 -8.82
N SER A 717 21.75 4.25 -9.16
CA SER A 717 22.04 4.62 -10.57
C SER A 717 23.04 3.68 -11.27
N LYS A 718 23.86 2.94 -10.50
CA LYS A 718 24.82 1.95 -11.02
C LYS A 718 24.17 0.58 -11.30
N TYR A 719 22.97 0.33 -10.77
CA TYR A 719 22.23 -0.91 -11.02
C TYR A 719 21.53 -0.90 -12.39
N THR A 720 21.35 -2.10 -12.95
CA THR A 720 20.68 -2.31 -14.24
C THR A 720 19.71 -3.48 -14.20
N MET A 721 18.62 -3.38 -14.96
CA MET A 721 17.64 -4.46 -15.15
C MET A 721 17.19 -4.48 -16.62
N ASP A 722 17.17 -5.66 -17.25
CA ASP A 722 16.82 -5.85 -18.68
C ASP A 722 17.55 -4.93 -19.69
N GLY A 723 18.74 -4.44 -19.33
CA GLY A 723 19.54 -3.51 -20.15
C GLY A 723 19.26 -2.02 -19.91
N HIS A 724 18.36 -1.69 -19.00
CA HIS A 724 18.07 -0.33 -18.56
C HIS A 724 18.77 -0.03 -17.22
N HIS A 725 19.32 1.19 -17.07
CA HIS A 725 19.76 1.72 -15.77
C HIS A 725 18.55 2.14 -14.94
N LEU A 726 18.67 2.05 -13.60
CA LEU A 726 17.64 2.53 -12.69
C LEU A 726 17.82 4.04 -12.42
N ASN A 727 16.73 4.79 -12.29
CA ASN A 727 16.77 6.21 -11.95
C ASN A 727 16.93 6.40 -10.43
N GLY A 728 18.18 6.43 -9.95
CA GLY A 728 18.48 6.63 -8.53
C GLY A 728 18.10 8.00 -7.97
N LYS A 729 17.70 8.98 -8.81
CA LYS A 729 17.16 10.29 -8.38
C LYS A 729 15.66 10.22 -8.14
N GLN A 730 14.91 9.61 -9.07
CA GLN A 730 13.47 9.31 -8.94
C GLN A 730 13.22 8.46 -7.71
N THR A 731 13.96 7.35 -7.58
CA THR A 731 13.75 6.35 -6.52
C THR A 731 14.36 6.70 -5.15
N LEU A 732 14.79 7.94 -4.95
CA LEU A 732 15.65 8.31 -3.81
C LEU A 732 14.98 8.13 -2.45
N GLY A 733 13.74 8.60 -2.27
CA GLY A 733 13.00 8.50 -1.00
C GLY A 733 12.74 7.04 -0.61
N GLU A 734 12.23 6.25 -1.56
CA GLU A 734 12.00 4.81 -1.39
C GLU A 734 13.28 4.05 -1.01
N ASN A 735 14.40 4.37 -1.67
CA ASN A 735 15.68 3.74 -1.35
C ASN A 735 16.17 4.16 0.07
N ILE A 736 15.99 5.42 0.48
CA ILE A 736 16.29 5.87 1.86
C ILE A 736 15.40 5.11 2.86
N ALA A 737 14.11 4.98 2.58
CA ALA A 737 13.14 4.32 3.43
C ALA A 737 13.37 2.81 3.57
N ASP A 738 13.71 2.10 2.48
CA ASP A 738 14.13 0.70 2.50
C ASP A 738 15.39 0.47 3.37
N ASN A 739 16.37 1.37 3.27
CA ASN A 739 17.63 1.26 4.02
C ASN A 739 17.42 1.53 5.52
N GLY A 740 16.73 2.62 5.88
CA GLY A 740 16.42 2.94 7.28
C GLY A 740 15.47 1.93 7.91
N GLY A 741 14.46 1.47 7.16
CA GLY A 741 13.46 0.51 7.64
C GLY A 741 14.02 -0.87 7.95
N LEU A 742 14.90 -1.40 7.08
CA LEU A 742 15.59 -2.67 7.35
C LEU A 742 16.41 -2.60 8.64
N LYS A 743 17.20 -1.53 8.79
CA LYS A 743 18.08 -1.30 9.94
C LYS A 743 17.30 -1.12 11.24
N ALA A 744 16.28 -0.24 11.24
CA ALA A 744 15.45 0.03 12.42
C ALA A 744 14.68 -1.22 12.87
N SER A 745 14.16 -2.02 11.93
CA SER A 745 13.50 -3.30 12.27
C SER A 745 14.48 -4.33 12.83
N PHE A 746 15.68 -4.46 12.25
CA PHE A 746 16.69 -5.39 12.75
C PHE A 746 17.15 -5.03 14.17
N HIS A 747 17.37 -3.75 14.44
CA HIS A 747 17.74 -3.26 15.77
C HIS A 747 16.60 -3.47 16.78
N ALA A 748 15.34 -3.17 16.41
CA ALA A 748 14.17 -3.45 17.25
C ALA A 748 14.00 -4.94 17.57
N TYR A 749 14.27 -5.82 16.61
CA TYR A 749 14.30 -7.27 16.83
C TYR A 749 15.44 -7.68 17.77
N LEU A 750 16.65 -7.13 17.63
CA LEU A 750 17.73 -7.36 18.59
C LEU A 750 17.35 -6.90 20.01
N ASP A 751 16.71 -5.73 20.16
CA ASP A 751 16.24 -5.23 21.47
C ASP A 751 15.06 -6.01 22.05
N TYR A 752 14.23 -6.61 21.21
CA TYR A 752 13.23 -7.59 21.63
C TYR A 752 13.91 -8.86 22.18
N THR A 753 14.89 -9.44 21.45
CA THR A 753 15.57 -10.68 21.88
C THR A 753 16.36 -10.53 23.18
N LYS A 754 16.85 -9.33 23.52
CA LYS A 754 17.47 -9.02 24.83
C LYS A 754 16.51 -9.15 26.02
N LYS A 755 15.19 -9.05 25.77
CA LYS A 755 14.12 -9.04 26.79
C LYS A 755 13.25 -10.30 26.76
N ALA A 756 13.27 -11.06 25.65
CA ALA A 756 12.48 -12.27 25.46
C ALA A 756 12.98 -13.43 26.33
N SER A 757 12.05 -14.16 26.96
CA SER A 757 12.36 -15.36 27.76
C SER A 757 12.59 -16.61 26.91
N VAL A 758 12.08 -16.64 25.68
CA VAL A 758 12.27 -17.69 24.68
C VAL A 758 12.33 -17.05 23.30
N ASN A 759 13.42 -17.26 22.57
CA ASN A 759 13.48 -16.99 21.14
C ASN A 759 13.08 -18.27 20.39
N LEU A 760 12.02 -18.18 19.60
CA LEU A 760 11.57 -19.25 18.72
C LEU A 760 12.28 -19.18 17.36
N THR A 761 12.41 -20.33 16.68
CA THR A 761 12.79 -20.39 15.26
C THR A 761 11.85 -21.31 14.47
N LEU A 762 11.90 -21.24 13.14
CA LEU A 762 11.12 -22.09 12.25
C LEU A 762 11.70 -23.52 12.16
N PRO A 763 10.85 -24.56 12.01
CA PRO A 763 11.29 -25.95 11.88
C PRO A 763 11.94 -26.22 10.52
N GLY A 764 12.86 -27.18 10.46
CA GLY A 764 13.41 -27.72 9.21
C GLY A 764 14.42 -26.83 8.47
N LEU A 765 14.75 -25.65 9.00
CA LEU A 765 15.75 -24.73 8.45
C LEU A 765 17.08 -24.83 9.22
N LYS A 766 18.20 -24.63 8.51
CA LYS A 766 19.57 -24.66 9.07
C LYS A 766 20.09 -23.29 9.54
N TYR A 767 19.28 -22.24 9.35
CA TYR A 767 19.64 -20.85 9.59
C TYR A 767 19.38 -20.44 11.04
N ASN A 768 20.20 -19.53 11.57
CA ASN A 768 19.92 -18.91 12.86
C ASN A 768 18.74 -17.92 12.74
N ASP A 769 18.25 -17.40 13.86
CA ASP A 769 17.08 -16.52 13.89
C ASP A 769 17.33 -15.14 13.22
N ARG A 770 18.56 -14.62 13.26
CA ARG A 770 18.97 -13.38 12.57
C ARG A 770 19.11 -13.56 11.05
N GLN A 771 19.69 -14.67 10.60
CA GLN A 771 19.75 -15.06 9.20
C GLN A 771 18.33 -15.27 8.65
N LEU A 772 17.44 -15.86 9.45
CA LEU A 772 16.03 -16.01 9.09
C LEU A 772 15.29 -14.66 8.99
N PHE A 773 15.57 -13.67 9.85
CA PHE A 773 15.06 -12.30 9.69
C PHE A 773 15.38 -11.76 8.28
N PHE A 774 16.64 -11.91 7.82
CA PHE A 774 17.05 -11.42 6.50
C PHE A 774 16.42 -12.22 5.36
N ILE A 775 16.26 -13.55 5.51
CA ILE A 775 15.55 -14.39 4.54
C ILE A 775 14.08 -13.95 4.43
N SER A 776 13.38 -13.71 5.54
CA SER A 776 12.00 -13.21 5.54
C SER A 776 11.87 -11.82 4.92
N PHE A 777 12.82 -10.91 5.18
CA PHE A 777 12.92 -9.62 4.50
C PHE A 777 13.05 -9.77 2.98
N ALA A 778 13.97 -10.60 2.51
CA ALA A 778 14.15 -10.78 1.07
C ALA A 778 12.92 -11.47 0.42
N GLN A 779 12.25 -12.36 1.15
CA GLN A 779 11.16 -13.15 0.60
C GLN A 779 9.84 -12.40 0.39
N VAL A 780 9.53 -11.33 1.15
CA VAL A 780 8.36 -10.48 0.82
C VAL A 780 8.49 -9.77 -0.53
N TRP A 781 9.71 -9.63 -1.05
CA TRP A 781 10.00 -9.03 -2.34
C TRP A 781 10.06 -10.04 -3.51
N CYS A 782 9.92 -11.35 -3.26
CA CYS A 782 9.92 -12.36 -4.33
C CYS A 782 8.85 -12.05 -5.38
N SER A 783 9.30 -11.71 -6.58
CA SER A 783 8.44 -11.30 -7.70
C SER A 783 9.11 -11.42 -9.07
N ALA A 784 8.28 -11.67 -10.09
CA ALA A 784 8.62 -11.74 -11.51
C ALA A 784 7.73 -10.77 -12.32
N MET A 785 8.26 -10.24 -13.42
CA MET A 785 7.61 -9.23 -14.25
C MET A 785 7.86 -9.47 -15.75
N THR A 786 6.96 -9.01 -16.62
CA THR A 786 7.20 -8.93 -18.06
C THR A 786 8.18 -7.81 -18.37
N LYS A 787 8.97 -7.93 -19.45
CA LYS A 787 9.96 -6.90 -19.83
C LYS A 787 9.35 -5.52 -20.03
N GLU A 788 8.17 -5.46 -20.65
CA GLU A 788 7.39 -4.23 -20.76
C GLU A 788 7.02 -3.64 -19.38
N SER A 789 6.55 -4.48 -18.44
CA SER A 789 6.18 -4.01 -17.08
C SER A 789 7.41 -3.59 -16.27
N THR A 790 8.54 -4.29 -16.40
CA THR A 790 9.83 -3.91 -15.81
C THR A 790 10.32 -2.56 -16.34
N LYS A 791 10.32 -2.37 -17.67
CA LYS A 791 10.63 -1.09 -18.29
C LYS A 791 9.68 0.01 -17.77
N MET A 792 8.38 -0.29 -17.71
CA MET A 792 7.37 0.67 -17.27
C MET A 792 7.51 1.05 -15.79
N GLN A 793 8.00 0.14 -14.93
CA GLN A 793 8.32 0.45 -13.55
C GLN A 793 9.52 1.39 -13.48
N ILE A 794 10.63 1.06 -14.14
CA ILE A 794 11.87 1.86 -14.15
C ILE A 794 11.61 3.31 -14.63
N GLU A 795 10.72 3.49 -15.60
CA GLU A 795 10.41 4.80 -16.19
C GLU A 795 9.39 5.65 -15.42
N LYS A 796 8.73 5.12 -14.37
CA LYS A 796 7.60 5.81 -13.71
C LYS A 796 7.52 5.66 -12.19
N ASP A 797 7.83 4.48 -11.67
CA ASP A 797 7.62 4.15 -10.27
C ASP A 797 8.73 4.77 -9.43
N ASP A 798 8.37 5.46 -8.35
CA ASP A 798 9.34 5.93 -7.36
C ASP A 798 9.95 4.74 -6.59
N HIS A 799 9.31 3.56 -6.62
CA HIS A 799 9.94 2.33 -6.15
C HIS A 799 10.91 1.75 -7.20
N THR A 800 12.12 1.42 -6.77
CA THR A 800 13.02 0.56 -7.53
C THR A 800 12.46 -0.86 -7.66
N VAL A 801 12.88 -1.60 -8.70
CA VAL A 801 12.45 -2.99 -8.93
C VAL A 801 12.86 -3.89 -7.75
N ALA A 802 11.99 -4.84 -7.38
CA ALA A 802 12.04 -5.58 -6.12
C ALA A 802 13.40 -6.24 -5.78
N LYS A 803 14.12 -6.74 -6.80
CA LYS A 803 15.48 -7.30 -6.64
C LYS A 803 16.46 -6.32 -5.97
N TYR A 804 16.35 -5.02 -6.28
CA TYR A 804 17.22 -3.99 -5.72
C TYR A 804 16.65 -3.33 -4.45
N ARG A 805 15.34 -3.48 -4.16
CA ARG A 805 14.80 -3.25 -2.81
C ARG A 805 15.41 -4.24 -1.79
N VAL A 806 15.77 -5.45 -2.22
CA VAL A 806 16.57 -6.38 -1.40
C VAL A 806 18.06 -6.07 -1.43
N ILE A 807 18.67 -6.03 -2.62
CA ILE A 807 20.14 -5.94 -2.75
C ILE A 807 20.71 -4.62 -2.19
N GLY A 808 20.04 -3.48 -2.38
CA GLY A 808 20.55 -2.18 -1.94
C GLY A 808 20.74 -2.07 -0.41
N PRO A 809 19.69 -2.30 0.40
CA PRO A 809 19.79 -2.30 1.86
C PRO A 809 20.71 -3.40 2.42
N ILE A 810 20.67 -4.60 1.83
CA ILE A 810 21.50 -5.74 2.25
C ILE A 810 22.99 -5.46 2.02
N ALA A 811 23.34 -4.84 0.88
CA ALA A 811 24.71 -4.41 0.62
C ALA A 811 25.15 -3.28 1.57
N ASN A 812 24.24 -2.43 2.05
CA ASN A 812 24.56 -1.29 2.93
C ASN A 812 24.60 -1.64 4.43
N LEU A 813 23.81 -2.60 4.91
CA LEU A 813 23.83 -3.02 6.31
C LEU A 813 25.12 -3.79 6.61
N LYS A 814 25.79 -3.53 7.74
CA LYS A 814 27.02 -4.28 8.12
C LYS A 814 26.65 -5.63 8.72
N GLU A 815 25.61 -5.63 9.53
CA GLU A 815 25.15 -6.75 10.36
C GLU A 815 24.69 -7.94 9.51
N PHE A 816 24.12 -7.69 8.31
CA PHE A 816 23.89 -8.73 7.32
C PHE A 816 25.21 -9.43 6.93
N SER A 817 26.22 -8.64 6.54
CA SER A 817 27.51 -9.15 6.09
C SER A 817 28.24 -9.91 7.20
N ASP A 818 28.03 -9.54 8.46
CA ASP A 818 28.54 -10.26 9.63
C ASP A 818 27.82 -11.62 9.81
N GLU A 819 26.47 -11.64 9.85
CA GLU A 819 25.68 -12.87 10.07
C GLU A 819 25.83 -13.91 8.95
N PHE A 820 25.98 -13.47 7.69
CA PHE A 820 26.27 -14.33 6.55
C PHE A 820 27.76 -14.51 6.25
N HIS A 821 28.65 -13.93 7.07
CA HIS A 821 30.11 -14.08 6.98
C HIS A 821 30.71 -13.65 5.62
N CYS A 822 30.11 -12.64 5.00
CA CYS A 822 30.42 -12.21 3.64
C CYS A 822 31.81 -11.55 3.52
N PRO A 823 32.70 -12.02 2.63
CA PRO A 823 34.01 -11.41 2.42
C PRO A 823 33.93 -9.93 2.02
N ILE A 824 34.81 -9.09 2.56
CA ILE A 824 34.89 -7.68 2.19
C ILE A 824 35.20 -7.56 0.68
N GLY A 825 34.35 -6.84 -0.04
CA GLY A 825 34.40 -6.72 -1.50
C GLY A 825 33.49 -7.69 -2.25
N SER A 826 32.76 -8.60 -1.59
CA SER A 826 31.64 -9.31 -2.21
C SER A 826 30.50 -8.34 -2.54
N LYS A 827 29.59 -8.72 -3.44
CA LYS A 827 28.49 -7.84 -3.88
C LYS A 827 27.58 -7.40 -2.73
N MET A 828 27.34 -8.28 -1.75
CA MET A 828 26.56 -7.97 -0.54
C MET A 828 27.44 -7.48 0.65
N ASN A 829 28.74 -7.28 0.45
CA ASN A 829 29.62 -6.61 1.41
C ASN A 829 30.62 -5.65 0.70
N PRO A 830 30.12 -4.60 0.01
CA PRO A 830 30.97 -3.60 -0.61
C PRO A 830 31.82 -2.85 0.43
N THR A 831 33.02 -2.43 0.03
CA THR A 831 33.94 -1.63 0.87
C THR A 831 33.41 -0.24 1.20
N HIS A 832 32.47 0.27 0.41
CA HIS A 832 31.73 1.50 0.67
C HIS A 832 30.25 1.19 0.78
N LYS A 833 29.71 1.32 2.01
CA LYS A 833 28.30 1.16 2.35
C LYS A 833 27.67 2.54 2.51
N CYS A 834 26.49 2.75 1.92
CA CYS A 834 25.74 4.00 2.08
C CYS A 834 24.88 3.95 3.35
N GLU A 835 24.81 5.06 4.08
CA GLU A 835 24.07 5.15 5.34
C GLU A 835 23.49 6.56 5.49
N VAL A 836 22.24 6.66 5.94
CA VAL A 836 21.56 7.92 6.26
C VAL A 836 20.99 7.86 7.69
N TRP A 837 20.09 6.90 7.93
CA TRP A 837 19.34 6.72 9.18
C TRP A 837 19.84 5.57 10.04
#